data_AF-A0A936VL46-F1
#
_entry.id   AF-A0A936VL46-F1
#
_cell.length_a   1.000
_cell.length_b   1.000
_cell.length_c   1.000
_cell.angle_alpha   90.00
_cell.angle_beta   90.00
_cell.angle_gamma   90.00
#
_symmetry.space_group_name_H-M   'P 1'
#
loop_
_entity.id
_entity.type
_entity.pdbx_description
1 polymer ?
#
loop_
_entity_poly.entity_id
_entity_poly.type
_entity_poly.pdbx_seq_one_letter_code
_entity_poly.pdbx_strand_id
1 'polypeptide(L)'
;MTPSEPTISSILLELAEQYDGVVAERDVFARVLERRPSRAKDPYASIRNILRYDSLETGWVRLGGGQLIPRRIALQGLRFRVLPSADEISGDLLARAKLEPFVLLRMPNPRLIDAQSRVIPSATTRLPGSSARFNFSAVDAQTLDGWYRRTRFAPGDSIVITIASAEPLTLRLEREPAEQFRADDVAAQERALTDAIATQVARNRSTLVAADSVVLPIYAQAAWRTGYPGRPWQQLVENDRRLRLLDDMYIADRSFRRPLDFMLEAEAEAEWRAEDQELFNDITAFQAELRASRREAAERGLWNGIAPRASTGQVIYDFREGTSQVIHPGIIDALVDHTDAIEQRVERGDFAGEEWDDLDPDDLSEIDLADELDDELFDLEDIEDMQQFMTDNPALVEATQKLMASLSPDELAELNSAETPDQVQIILTKHLNQLLGREPALFAELTPELPLPNTHNDTVDGNGNGHTAGDIFALETTADWEADDEPGWEAEAGDEEALSESVERSNELMEQFYQTLVAQGKSDATAASRTGDLWIYADFLSNYYSRALDQGDYATLDECLFFYYPRKVLNNSARSAREMCTSFKQFYAFLRAEAVIRDDSFAQAIWRRRDQAARVIELYDQIDGDSPQFERLFAHLFAPYTA
;
A
#
# COMPACT_ATOMS: atom_id res chain seq x y z
N MET A 1 38.90 -32.54 17.62
CA MET A 1 37.79 -31.59 17.52
C MET A 1 37.91 -30.94 16.16
N THR A 2 37.07 -31.35 15.21
CA THR A 2 36.98 -30.70 13.90
C THR A 2 36.42 -29.29 14.10
N PRO A 3 37.04 -28.23 13.56
CA PRO A 3 36.45 -26.90 13.60
C PRO A 3 35.09 -26.96 12.90
N SER A 4 34.02 -26.52 13.56
CA SER A 4 32.71 -26.43 12.92
C SER A 4 32.82 -25.51 11.71
N GLU A 5 32.17 -25.86 10.61
CA GLU A 5 32.12 -24.98 9.45
C GLU A 5 31.59 -23.60 9.86
N PRO A 6 32.23 -22.50 9.41
CA PRO A 6 31.78 -21.16 9.74
C PRO A 6 30.40 -20.90 9.13
N THR A 7 29.48 -20.37 9.93
CA THR A 7 28.15 -19.98 9.46
C THR A 7 28.22 -18.70 8.61
N ILE A 8 27.23 -18.48 7.74
CA ILE A 8 27.17 -17.24 6.92
C ILE A 8 27.20 -16.00 7.83
N SER A 9 26.47 -16.00 8.94
CA SER A 9 26.46 -14.91 9.93
C SER A 9 27.83 -14.66 10.55
N SER A 10 28.59 -15.72 10.90
CA SER A 10 29.95 -15.57 11.42
C SER A 10 30.92 -14.98 10.39
N ILE A 11 30.79 -15.38 9.12
CA ILE A 11 31.60 -14.84 8.02
C ILE A 11 31.25 -13.37 7.78
N LEU A 12 29.96 -13.01 7.80
CA LEU A 12 29.52 -11.62 7.65
C LEU A 12 30.06 -10.72 8.77
N LEU A 13 30.08 -11.20 10.02
CA LEU A 13 30.68 -10.49 11.15
C LEU A 13 32.18 -10.27 10.94
N GLU A 14 32.93 -11.32 10.57
CA GLU A 14 34.36 -11.21 10.27
C GLU A 14 34.64 -10.26 9.10
N LEU A 15 33.78 -10.26 8.08
CA LEU A 15 33.91 -9.34 6.95
C LEU A 15 33.63 -7.90 7.37
N ALA A 16 32.64 -7.65 8.24
CA ALA A 16 32.35 -6.30 8.75
C ALA A 16 33.56 -5.68 9.49
N GLU A 17 34.41 -6.50 10.12
CA GLU A 17 35.66 -6.03 10.72
C GLU A 17 36.71 -5.62 9.66
N GLN A 18 36.67 -6.18 8.46
CA GLN A 18 37.68 -5.97 7.42
C GLN A 18 37.42 -4.74 6.54
N TYR A 19 36.18 -4.29 6.45
CA TYR A 19 35.80 -3.13 5.61
C TYR A 19 35.71 -1.84 6.43
N ASP A 20 36.24 -0.74 5.89
CA ASP A 20 36.25 0.57 6.56
C ASP A 20 35.27 1.60 5.96
N GLY A 21 34.39 1.18 5.05
CA GLY A 21 33.49 2.08 4.35
C GLY A 21 32.34 1.39 3.64
N VAL A 22 31.67 2.14 2.76
CA VAL A 22 30.56 1.64 1.94
C VAL A 22 31.08 0.64 0.90
N VAL A 23 30.38 -0.48 0.76
CA VAL A 23 30.72 -1.58 -0.13
C VAL A 23 29.49 -2.04 -0.92
N ALA A 24 29.71 -2.60 -2.10
CA ALA A 24 28.62 -3.22 -2.86
C ALA A 24 28.21 -4.55 -2.21
N GLU A 25 26.91 -4.80 -2.13
CA GLU A 25 26.33 -6.02 -1.57
C GLU A 25 26.84 -7.27 -2.32
N ARG A 26 26.98 -7.18 -3.65
CA ARG A 26 27.54 -8.25 -4.49
C ARG A 26 28.98 -8.63 -4.13
N ASP A 27 29.80 -7.66 -3.74
CA ASP A 27 31.20 -7.92 -3.37
C ASP A 27 31.26 -8.69 -2.05
N VAL A 28 30.46 -8.29 -1.07
CA VAL A 28 30.35 -8.99 0.22
C VAL A 28 29.84 -10.41 0.00
N PHE A 29 28.85 -10.58 -0.87
CA PHE A 29 28.33 -11.89 -1.21
C PHE A 29 29.37 -12.82 -1.83
N ALA A 30 30.15 -12.31 -2.80
CA ALA A 30 31.23 -13.08 -3.41
C ALA A 30 32.25 -13.53 -2.35
N ARG A 31 32.62 -12.64 -1.41
CA ARG A 31 33.52 -12.99 -0.29
C ARG A 31 32.96 -14.02 0.67
N VAL A 32 31.65 -14.00 0.92
CA VAL A 32 31.01 -15.05 1.73
C VAL A 32 31.10 -16.39 1.01
N LEU A 33 30.80 -16.42 -0.29
CA LEU A 33 30.86 -17.65 -1.12
C LEU A 33 32.29 -18.16 -1.34
N GLU A 34 33.31 -17.29 -1.32
CA GLU A 34 34.72 -17.70 -1.29
C GLU A 34 35.06 -18.52 -0.05
N ARG A 35 34.51 -18.16 1.13
CA ARG A 35 34.78 -18.86 2.39
C ARG A 35 33.84 -20.04 2.63
N ARG A 36 32.62 -19.96 2.13
CA ARG A 36 31.61 -21.03 2.20
C ARG A 36 30.95 -21.21 0.84
N PRO A 37 31.55 -22.00 -0.06
CA PRO A 37 30.96 -22.29 -1.36
C PRO A 37 29.59 -22.96 -1.20
N SER A 38 28.59 -22.45 -1.90
CA SER A 38 27.25 -23.04 -1.95
C SER A 38 27.04 -23.74 -3.29
N ARG A 39 26.29 -24.86 -3.25
CA ARG A 39 25.86 -25.62 -4.45
C ARG A 39 24.40 -25.35 -4.83
N ALA A 40 23.74 -24.41 -4.15
CA ALA A 40 22.35 -24.05 -4.43
C ALA A 40 22.20 -23.34 -5.79
N LYS A 41 20.99 -23.40 -6.38
CA LYS A 41 20.63 -22.75 -7.65
C LYS A 41 20.84 -21.23 -7.60
N ASP A 42 20.43 -20.58 -6.51
CA ASP A 42 20.82 -19.19 -6.18
C ASP A 42 21.63 -19.18 -4.87
N PRO A 43 22.97 -19.15 -4.93
CA PRO A 43 23.81 -19.13 -3.74
C PRO A 43 23.74 -17.79 -2.98
N TYR A 44 23.19 -16.73 -3.59
CA TYR A 44 23.06 -15.41 -3.00
C TYR A 44 21.80 -15.25 -2.14
N ALA A 45 20.73 -16.01 -2.43
CA ALA A 45 19.43 -15.89 -1.77
C ALA A 45 19.54 -15.99 -0.23
N SER A 46 20.27 -16.98 0.28
CA SER A 46 20.43 -17.15 1.74
C SER A 46 21.17 -15.99 2.40
N ILE A 47 22.19 -15.44 1.73
CA ILE A 47 22.97 -14.31 2.26
C ILE A 47 22.11 -13.04 2.24
N ARG A 48 21.35 -12.84 1.16
CA ARG A 48 20.41 -11.72 1.00
C ARG A 48 19.31 -11.74 2.07
N ASN A 49 18.74 -12.91 2.36
CA ASN A 49 17.72 -13.05 3.41
C ASN A 49 18.29 -12.73 4.80
N ILE A 50 19.48 -13.23 5.13
CA ILE A 50 20.15 -12.90 6.40
C ILE A 50 20.41 -11.39 6.50
N LEU A 51 20.90 -10.74 5.45
CA LEU A 51 21.07 -9.29 5.48
C LEU A 51 19.73 -8.54 5.52
N ARG A 52 18.65 -9.08 4.94
CA ARG A 52 17.32 -8.45 4.96
C ARG A 52 16.76 -8.38 6.38
N TYR A 53 16.85 -9.46 7.15
CA TYR A 53 16.21 -9.54 8.49
C TYR A 53 17.20 -9.30 9.64
N ASP A 54 18.48 -9.68 9.48
CA ASP A 54 19.49 -9.72 10.55
C ASP A 54 20.76 -8.89 10.21
N SER A 55 20.67 -7.90 9.31
CA SER A 55 21.83 -7.07 8.92
C SER A 55 22.59 -6.51 10.14
N LEU A 56 21.87 -5.91 11.09
CA LEU A 56 22.49 -5.28 12.26
C LEU A 56 23.14 -6.27 13.23
N GLU A 57 22.63 -7.49 13.32
CA GLU A 57 23.22 -8.56 14.14
C GLU A 57 24.46 -9.16 13.48
N THR A 58 24.47 -9.18 12.14
CA THR A 58 25.62 -9.63 11.34
C THR A 58 26.68 -8.55 11.10
N GLY A 59 26.52 -7.37 11.70
CA GLY A 59 27.52 -6.30 11.68
C GLY A 59 27.40 -5.33 10.49
N TRP A 60 26.26 -5.30 9.80
CA TRP A 60 26.04 -4.50 8.60
C TRP A 60 24.83 -3.57 8.72
N VAL A 61 24.84 -2.48 7.96
CA VAL A 61 23.69 -1.61 7.72
C VAL A 61 23.46 -1.55 6.21
N ARG A 62 22.24 -1.82 5.76
CA ARG A 62 21.87 -1.72 4.34
C ARG A 62 21.51 -0.29 4.01
N LEU A 63 22.14 0.29 2.99
CA LEU A 63 21.91 1.69 2.61
C LEU A 63 20.83 1.87 1.52
N GLY A 64 20.37 0.76 0.95
CA GLY A 64 19.57 0.76 -0.29
C GLY A 64 20.46 0.73 -1.53
N GLY A 65 19.86 0.48 -2.71
CA GLY A 65 20.58 0.46 -3.99
C GLY A 65 21.70 -0.59 -4.09
N GLY A 66 21.62 -1.68 -3.32
CA GLY A 66 22.64 -2.74 -3.30
C GLY A 66 23.95 -2.35 -2.59
N GLN A 67 23.90 -1.41 -1.64
CA GLN A 67 25.05 -0.98 -0.86
C GLN A 67 24.94 -1.35 0.62
N LEU A 68 26.07 -1.68 1.23
CA LEU A 68 26.22 -2.01 2.64
C LEU A 68 27.30 -1.13 3.27
N ILE A 69 27.17 -0.88 4.57
CA ILE A 69 28.23 -0.28 5.37
C ILE A 69 28.38 -1.08 6.67
N PRO A 70 29.61 -1.31 7.16
CA PRO A 70 29.80 -1.95 8.45
C PRO A 70 29.15 -1.15 9.57
N ARG A 71 28.40 -1.83 10.44
CA ARG A 71 27.71 -1.26 11.60
C ARG A 71 28.67 -0.45 12.47
N ARG A 72 29.90 -0.94 12.68
CA ARG A 72 30.93 -0.21 13.43
C ARG A 72 31.18 1.18 12.85
N ILE A 73 31.25 1.30 11.53
CA ILE A 73 31.54 2.58 10.86
C ILE A 73 30.29 3.48 10.88
N ALA A 74 29.10 2.90 10.67
CA ALA A 74 27.85 3.64 10.69
C ALA A 74 27.56 4.26 12.06
N LEU A 75 27.80 3.51 13.14
CA LEU A 75 27.49 3.92 14.51
C LEU A 75 28.61 4.71 15.18
N GLN A 76 29.89 4.50 14.86
CA GLN A 76 31.00 5.13 15.57
C GLN A 76 30.92 6.66 15.52
N GLY A 77 30.83 7.29 16.70
CA GLY A 77 30.75 8.74 16.83
C GLY A 77 29.40 9.34 16.43
N LEU A 78 28.40 8.53 16.08
CA LEU A 78 27.05 8.99 15.77
C LEU A 78 26.46 9.66 17.00
N ARG A 79 25.82 10.82 16.77
CA ARG A 79 25.17 11.62 17.80
C ARG A 79 23.68 11.75 17.51
N PHE A 80 22.88 11.51 18.53
CA PHE A 80 21.42 11.64 18.46
C PHE A 80 20.88 12.16 19.79
N ARG A 81 19.62 12.57 19.80
CA ARG A 81 18.97 13.18 20.96
C ARG A 81 17.85 12.31 21.47
N VAL A 82 17.73 12.24 22.79
CA VAL A 82 16.61 11.61 23.49
C VAL A 82 15.97 12.63 24.42
N LEU A 83 14.64 12.64 24.47
CA LEU A 83 13.85 13.44 25.41
C LEU A 83 13.17 12.50 26.42
N PRO A 84 13.66 12.43 27.67
CA PRO A 84 13.03 11.63 28.71
C PRO A 84 11.65 12.15 29.10
N SER A 85 10.72 11.25 29.41
CA SER A 85 9.41 11.58 29.98
C SER A 85 9.52 11.94 31.46
N ALA A 86 8.45 12.53 32.04
CA ALA A 86 8.41 12.83 33.47
C ALA A 86 8.57 11.57 34.34
N ASP A 87 8.03 10.43 33.90
CA ASP A 87 8.14 9.15 34.59
C ASP A 87 9.56 8.58 34.52
N GLU A 88 10.24 8.74 33.38
CA GLU A 88 11.65 8.37 33.25
C GLU A 88 12.55 9.21 34.16
N ILE A 89 12.33 10.52 34.22
CA ILE A 89 13.11 11.43 35.06
C ILE A 89 12.90 11.11 36.55
N SER A 90 11.65 10.91 36.97
CA SER A 90 11.31 10.65 38.37
C SER A 90 11.76 9.25 38.83
N GLY A 91 11.68 8.25 37.94
CA GLY A 91 12.14 6.88 38.18
C GLY A 91 13.64 6.69 38.02
N ASP A 92 14.37 7.68 37.50
CA ASP A 92 15.78 7.57 37.12
C ASP A 92 16.06 6.47 36.08
N LEU A 93 15.22 6.45 35.05
CA LEU A 93 15.18 5.44 33.99
C LEU A 93 15.42 6.05 32.61
N LEU A 94 15.90 5.22 31.70
CA LEU A 94 15.99 5.50 30.26
C LEU A 94 15.34 4.34 29.50
N ALA A 95 14.23 4.63 28.82
CA ALA A 95 13.52 3.67 27.99
C ALA A 95 14.41 3.20 26.85
N ARG A 96 14.48 1.88 26.62
CA ARG A 96 15.29 1.32 25.53
C ARG A 96 14.72 1.64 24.15
N ALA A 97 13.39 1.74 24.01
CA ALA A 97 12.75 2.10 22.75
C ALA A 97 13.23 3.45 22.22
N LYS A 98 13.57 4.41 23.09
CA LYS A 98 14.12 5.71 22.69
C LYS A 98 15.54 5.64 22.11
N LEU A 99 16.21 4.51 22.25
CA LEU A 99 17.53 4.27 21.64
C LEU A 99 17.42 3.60 20.26
N GLU A 100 16.24 3.11 19.88
CA GLU A 100 15.97 2.64 18.52
C GLU A 100 16.07 3.83 17.53
N PRO A 101 16.56 3.60 16.30
CA PRO A 101 17.13 2.34 15.77
C PRO A 101 18.62 2.12 16.04
N PHE A 102 19.27 3.03 16.79
CA PHE A 102 20.72 3.01 16.96
C PHE A 102 21.18 1.88 17.90
N VAL A 103 20.29 1.45 18.80
CA VAL A 103 20.49 0.33 19.71
C VAL A 103 19.23 -0.52 19.73
N LEU A 104 19.27 -1.67 19.05
CA LEU A 104 18.09 -2.54 18.97
C LEU A 104 17.70 -3.11 20.34
N LEU A 105 16.41 -3.32 20.59
CA LEU A 105 15.92 -3.95 21.82
C LEU A 105 16.49 -5.36 22.03
N ARG A 106 16.69 -6.11 20.94
CA ARG A 106 17.28 -7.46 20.95
C ARG A 106 18.79 -7.49 21.21
N MET A 107 19.48 -6.35 21.09
CA MET A 107 20.91 -6.27 21.41
C MET A 107 21.17 -6.26 22.92
N PRO A 108 22.37 -6.69 23.37
CA PRO A 108 22.79 -6.52 24.76
C PRO A 108 22.77 -5.06 25.20
N ASN A 109 22.55 -4.80 26.49
CA ASN A 109 22.52 -3.44 27.00
C ASN A 109 23.86 -2.72 26.74
N PRO A 110 23.82 -1.49 26.23
CA PRO A 110 25.02 -0.70 26.06
C PRO A 110 25.62 -0.32 27.42
N ARG A 111 26.95 -0.16 27.45
CA ARG A 111 27.62 0.48 28.57
C ARG A 111 27.33 1.97 28.55
N LEU A 112 26.92 2.54 29.67
CA LEU A 112 26.63 3.97 29.80
C LEU A 112 27.80 4.69 30.46
N ILE A 113 28.23 5.80 29.88
CA ILE A 113 29.23 6.72 30.47
C ILE A 113 28.71 8.15 30.49
N ASP A 114 29.14 8.96 31.45
CA ASP A 114 28.83 10.39 31.49
C ASP A 114 29.76 11.21 30.57
N ALA A 115 29.50 12.52 30.50
CA ALA A 115 30.33 13.49 29.78
C ALA A 115 31.81 13.51 30.22
N GLN A 116 32.10 13.07 31.45
CA GLN A 116 33.46 12.95 32.02
C GLN A 116 34.04 11.54 31.84
N SER A 117 33.43 10.71 31.00
CA SER A 117 33.83 9.30 30.73
C SER A 117 33.80 8.39 31.97
N ARG A 118 33.00 8.73 32.98
CA ARG A 118 32.77 7.86 34.14
C ARG A 118 31.61 6.93 33.84
N VAL A 119 31.76 5.66 34.22
CA VAL A 119 30.72 4.65 34.05
C VAL A 119 29.50 5.02 34.90
N ILE A 120 28.33 5.00 34.27
CA ILE A 120 27.03 5.11 34.93
C ILE A 120 26.56 3.67 35.18
N PRO A 121 26.45 3.22 36.46
CA PRO A 121 25.91 1.90 36.74
C PRO A 121 24.49 1.79 36.19
N SER A 122 24.26 0.77 35.35
CA SER A 122 22.94 0.51 34.78
C SER A 122 22.54 -0.94 34.99
N ALA A 123 21.24 -1.14 35.22
CA ALA A 123 20.59 -2.44 35.27
C ALA A 123 19.29 -2.38 34.46
N THR A 124 18.89 -3.52 33.86
CA THR A 124 17.61 -3.62 33.16
C THR A 124 16.47 -3.65 34.17
N THR A 125 15.46 -2.84 33.90
CA THR A 125 14.22 -2.75 34.68
C THR A 125 13.05 -2.45 33.76
N ARG A 126 11.85 -2.28 34.31
CA ARG A 126 10.64 -1.87 33.57
C ARG A 126 10.15 -0.49 33.99
N LEU A 127 9.61 0.29 33.05
CA LEU A 127 8.93 1.55 33.38
C LEU A 127 7.63 1.31 34.17
N PRO A 128 7.33 2.15 35.17
CA PRO A 128 6.07 2.12 35.90
C PRO A 128 4.86 2.41 35.00
N GLY A 129 3.70 1.77 35.25
CA GLY A 129 2.43 2.08 34.55
C GLY A 129 2.19 1.33 33.24
N SER A 130 3.13 0.50 32.81
CA SER A 130 2.96 -0.36 31.63
C SER A 130 2.02 -1.53 31.88
N SER A 131 0.75 -1.32 31.56
CA SER A 131 -0.21 -2.42 31.46
C SER A 131 0.19 -3.31 30.29
N ALA A 132 0.63 -4.53 30.56
CA ALA A 132 1.08 -5.52 29.58
C ALA A 132 -0.01 -6.01 28.58
N ARG A 133 -1.17 -5.35 28.51
CA ARG A 133 -2.32 -5.84 27.73
C ARG A 133 -2.37 -5.33 26.29
N PHE A 134 -1.79 -4.17 25.97
CA PHE A 134 -1.99 -3.54 24.65
C PHE A 134 -0.79 -2.78 24.07
N ASN A 135 0.38 -2.80 24.74
CA ASN A 135 1.60 -2.19 24.23
C ASN A 135 2.61 -3.30 23.91
N PHE A 136 2.78 -3.62 22.63
CA PHE A 136 3.65 -4.73 22.18
C PHE A 136 5.13 -4.48 22.49
N SER A 137 5.54 -3.22 22.62
CA SER A 137 6.84 -2.82 23.15
C SER A 137 6.80 -2.78 24.68
N ALA A 138 6.84 -3.94 25.32
CA ALA A 138 6.96 -4.06 26.78
C ALA A 138 8.33 -3.55 27.28
N VAL A 139 8.52 -2.22 27.32
CA VAL A 139 8.84 -1.45 28.53
C VAL A 139 10.18 -1.77 29.22
N ASP A 140 11.17 -2.27 28.49
CA ASP A 140 12.53 -2.39 29.03
C ASP A 140 13.19 -1.00 29.13
N ALA A 141 13.74 -0.72 30.31
CA ALA A 141 14.47 0.50 30.60
C ALA A 141 15.79 0.19 31.32
N GLN A 142 16.73 1.12 31.26
CA GLN A 142 17.96 1.07 32.03
C GLN A 142 17.92 2.07 33.18
N THR A 143 18.30 1.64 34.38
CA THR A 143 18.52 2.55 35.50
C THR A 143 19.74 3.43 35.24
N LEU A 144 19.70 4.69 35.69
CA LEU A 144 20.83 5.60 35.57
C LEU A 144 21.54 5.87 36.92
N ASP A 145 21.20 5.12 37.95
CA ASP A 145 21.80 5.16 39.30
C ASP A 145 21.94 6.59 39.87
N GLY A 146 20.87 7.38 39.83
CA GLY A 146 20.79 8.77 40.28
C GLY A 146 21.45 9.80 39.35
N TRP A 147 21.75 9.45 38.09
CA TRP A 147 22.40 10.36 37.15
C TRP A 147 21.59 11.64 36.93
N TYR A 148 20.27 11.55 36.72
CA TYR A 148 19.44 12.75 36.51
C TYR A 148 19.53 13.71 37.70
N ARG A 149 19.54 13.16 38.92
CA ARG A 149 19.69 13.97 40.14
C ARG A 149 21.05 14.64 40.22
N ARG A 150 22.13 13.93 39.88
CA ARG A 150 23.50 14.48 39.86
C ARG A 150 23.68 15.58 38.82
N THR A 151 23.05 15.43 37.64
CA THR A 151 23.12 16.42 36.56
C THR A 151 22.10 17.55 36.69
N ARG A 152 21.23 17.49 37.72
CA ARG A 152 20.10 18.41 37.93
C ARG A 152 19.20 18.49 36.70
N PHE A 153 18.84 17.33 36.17
CA PHE A 153 17.95 17.20 35.02
C PHE A 153 16.56 17.72 35.36
N ALA A 154 15.99 18.55 34.49
CA ALA A 154 14.65 19.11 34.60
C ALA A 154 13.77 18.61 33.44
N PRO A 155 12.43 18.60 33.60
CA PRO A 155 11.52 18.31 32.49
C PRO A 155 11.77 19.25 31.30
N GLY A 156 11.83 18.69 30.10
CA GLY A 156 12.16 19.42 28.86
C GLY A 156 13.64 19.46 28.51
N ASP A 157 14.53 19.14 29.47
CA ASP A 157 15.93 18.88 29.15
C ASP A 157 16.06 17.63 28.29
N SER A 158 17.15 17.55 27.54
CA SER A 158 17.41 16.43 26.63
C SER A 158 18.75 15.76 26.95
N ILE A 159 18.86 14.50 26.53
CA ILE A 159 20.10 13.75 26.57
C ILE A 159 20.66 13.75 25.15
N VAL A 160 21.83 14.36 24.98
CA VAL A 160 22.65 14.20 23.78
C VAL A 160 23.46 12.92 23.98
N ILE A 161 23.16 11.92 23.15
CA ILE A 161 23.85 10.64 23.18
C ILE A 161 24.91 10.62 22.08
N THR A 162 26.11 10.20 22.43
CA THR A 162 27.19 9.91 21.47
C THR A 162 27.57 8.43 21.58
N ILE A 163 27.55 7.71 20.47
CA ILE A 163 28.07 6.33 20.44
C ILE A 163 29.60 6.41 20.47
N ALA A 164 30.19 6.20 21.65
CA ALA A 164 31.62 6.31 21.88
C ALA A 164 32.39 5.09 21.35
N SER A 165 31.77 3.91 21.38
CA SER A 165 32.26 2.69 20.77
C SER A 165 31.09 1.87 20.27
N ALA A 166 31.19 1.29 19.08
CA ALA A 166 30.21 0.34 18.58
C ALA A 166 30.41 -1.07 19.18
N GLU A 167 31.64 -1.44 19.53
CA GLU A 167 32.01 -2.79 20.00
C GLU A 167 33.10 -2.73 21.09
N PRO A 168 32.80 -3.09 22.36
CA PRO A 168 31.45 -3.25 22.91
C PRO A 168 30.69 -1.91 22.87
N LEU A 169 29.37 -1.98 22.62
CA LEU A 169 28.52 -0.81 22.47
C LEU A 169 28.56 0.06 23.74
N THR A 170 29.02 1.30 23.59
CA THR A 170 29.21 2.26 24.68
C THR A 170 28.60 3.60 24.30
N LEU A 171 27.64 4.06 25.10
CA LEU A 171 26.93 5.32 24.93
C LEU A 171 27.42 6.34 25.94
N ARG A 172 27.77 7.53 25.46
CA ARG A 172 28.09 8.69 26.29
C ARG A 172 26.88 9.60 26.38
N LEU A 173 26.44 9.88 27.60
CA LEU A 173 25.27 10.69 27.91
C LEU A 173 25.72 12.09 28.37
N GLU A 174 25.20 13.10 27.69
CA GLU A 174 25.40 14.51 28.01
C GLU A 174 24.04 15.17 28.21
N ARG A 175 23.84 15.85 29.35
CA ARG A 175 22.63 16.66 29.57
C ARG A 175 22.76 17.95 28.77
N GLU A 176 21.75 18.26 27.95
CA GLU A 176 21.55 19.57 27.37
C GLU A 176 20.27 20.20 27.92
N PRO A 177 20.35 21.36 28.59
CA PRO A 177 19.18 22.11 29.02
C PRO A 177 18.32 22.56 27.83
N ALA A 178 16.99 22.60 28.02
CA ALA A 178 16.06 23.03 26.98
C ALA A 178 16.42 24.39 26.36
N GLU A 179 16.84 25.36 27.19
CA GLU A 179 17.23 26.71 26.78
C GLU A 179 18.51 26.77 25.92
N GLN A 180 19.33 25.70 25.94
CA GLN A 180 20.59 25.63 25.19
C GLN A 180 20.41 24.95 23.82
N PHE A 181 19.20 24.48 23.51
CA PHE A 181 18.92 23.88 22.22
C PHE A 181 19.00 24.91 21.10
N ARG A 182 19.78 24.61 20.06
CA ARG A 182 20.01 25.50 18.91
C ARG A 182 19.16 25.05 17.72
N ALA A 183 17.88 25.41 17.73
CA ALA A 183 16.92 25.00 16.70
C ALA A 183 17.32 25.46 15.29
N ASP A 184 17.80 26.69 15.15
CA ASP A 184 18.18 27.26 13.85
C ASP A 184 19.37 26.52 13.21
N ASP A 185 20.30 26.01 14.03
CA ASP A 185 21.49 25.28 13.56
C ASP A 185 21.14 23.93 12.93
N VAL A 186 20.00 23.34 13.30
CA VAL A 186 19.61 21.96 12.92
C VAL A 186 18.42 21.92 11.95
N ALA A 187 17.76 23.04 11.67
CA ALA A 187 16.55 23.08 10.86
C ALA A 187 16.72 22.45 9.46
N ALA A 188 17.85 22.70 8.79
CA ALA A 188 18.14 22.10 7.49
C ALA A 188 18.39 20.58 7.57
N GLN A 189 19.06 20.14 8.64
CA GLN A 189 19.29 18.72 8.91
C GLN A 189 17.97 18.00 9.23
N GLU A 190 17.12 18.58 10.06
CA GLU A 190 15.82 18.00 10.44
C GLU A 190 14.93 17.85 9.20
N ARG A 191 14.84 18.88 8.35
CA ARG A 191 14.08 18.80 7.10
C ARG A 191 14.62 17.70 6.17
N ALA A 192 15.93 17.63 6.00
CA ALA A 192 16.56 16.60 5.17
C ALA A 192 16.31 15.19 5.70
N LEU A 193 16.31 15.00 7.03
CA LEU A 193 15.99 13.72 7.67
C LEU A 193 14.53 13.35 7.44
N THR A 194 13.60 14.25 7.71
CA THR A 194 12.17 13.99 7.56
C THR A 194 11.79 13.70 6.11
N ASP A 195 12.31 14.47 5.14
CA ASP A 195 12.06 14.23 3.72
C ASP A 195 12.63 12.90 3.24
N ALA A 196 13.80 12.50 3.75
CA ALA A 196 14.39 11.20 3.43
C ALA A 196 13.58 10.04 4.02
N ILE A 197 13.06 10.17 5.25
CA ILE A 197 12.18 9.16 5.86
C ILE A 197 10.90 9.04 5.04
N ALA A 198 10.21 10.16 4.75
CA ALA A 198 8.99 10.16 3.95
C ALA A 198 9.19 9.54 2.57
N THR A 199 10.29 9.88 1.88
CA THR A 199 10.63 9.29 0.57
C THR A 199 10.84 7.78 0.66
N GLN A 200 11.46 7.30 1.74
CA GLN A 200 11.77 5.88 1.89
C GLN A 200 10.54 5.05 2.31
N VAL A 201 9.65 5.62 3.13
CA VAL A 201 8.37 5.00 3.51
C VAL A 201 7.46 4.91 2.28
N ALA A 202 7.30 6.00 1.51
CA ALA A 202 6.47 6.02 0.31
C ALA A 202 6.95 5.06 -0.81
N ARG A 203 8.25 4.70 -0.83
CA ARG A 203 8.79 3.70 -1.76
C ARG A 203 8.60 2.27 -1.30
N ASN A 204 8.29 2.06 -0.03
CA ASN A 204 8.19 0.73 0.54
C ASN A 204 6.77 0.20 0.29
N ARG A 205 6.66 -1.02 -0.22
CA ARG A 205 5.36 -1.68 -0.43
C ARG A 205 4.72 -2.14 0.89
N SER A 206 5.49 -2.18 1.97
CA SER A 206 5.00 -2.55 3.30
C SER A 206 4.34 -1.36 3.97
N THR A 207 3.11 -1.56 4.44
CA THR A 207 2.33 -0.58 5.20
C THR A 207 2.98 -0.18 6.54
N LEU A 208 3.77 -1.09 7.12
CA LEU A 208 4.51 -0.87 8.36
C LEU A 208 6.00 -1.14 8.15
N VAL A 209 6.84 -0.16 8.46
CA VAL A 209 8.29 -0.22 8.23
C VAL A 209 9.05 -0.05 9.55
N ALA A 210 9.99 -0.93 9.85
CA ALA A 210 10.81 -0.82 11.05
C ALA A 210 11.80 0.35 10.94
N ALA A 211 11.92 1.19 11.98
CA ALA A 211 12.75 2.40 11.94
C ALA A 211 14.24 2.11 11.67
N ASP A 212 14.73 0.92 12.00
CA ASP A 212 16.11 0.50 11.73
C ASP A 212 16.40 0.27 10.25
N SER A 213 15.38 -0.06 9.46
CA SER A 213 15.50 -0.18 8.01
C SER A 213 15.44 1.16 7.26
N VAL A 214 15.04 2.24 7.94
CA VAL A 214 14.82 3.57 7.33
C VAL A 214 15.74 4.63 7.95
N VAL A 215 15.56 4.90 9.23
CA VAL A 215 16.22 6.01 9.91
C VAL A 215 17.73 5.77 10.03
N LEU A 216 18.16 4.57 10.43
CA LEU A 216 19.58 4.28 10.60
C LEU A 216 20.38 4.38 9.27
N PRO A 217 19.92 3.83 8.13
CA PRO A 217 20.55 4.04 6.83
C PRO A 217 20.71 5.51 6.42
N ILE A 218 19.71 6.35 6.71
CA ILE A 218 19.77 7.79 6.45
C ILE A 218 20.87 8.44 7.31
N TYR A 219 20.91 8.12 8.60
CA TYR A 219 21.96 8.60 9.50
C TYR A 219 23.35 8.11 9.07
N ALA A 220 23.49 6.86 8.63
CA ALA A 220 24.77 6.29 8.21
C ALA A 220 25.37 7.04 7.01
N GLN A 221 24.52 7.56 6.11
CA GLN A 221 24.92 8.33 4.94
C GLN A 221 25.09 9.82 5.22
N ALA A 222 24.49 10.32 6.30
CA ALA A 222 24.51 11.74 6.63
C ALA A 222 25.90 12.23 7.07
N ALA A 223 26.38 13.30 6.42
CA ALA A 223 27.62 13.98 6.80
C ALA A 223 27.51 14.64 8.19
N TRP A 224 26.30 15.03 8.59
CA TRP A 224 26.02 15.69 9.87
C TRP A 224 25.87 14.73 11.05
N ARG A 225 25.90 13.40 10.85
CA ARG A 225 25.61 12.38 11.89
C ARG A 225 26.51 12.45 13.13
N THR A 226 27.73 12.98 13.01
CA THR A 226 28.67 13.15 14.14
C THR A 226 28.67 14.57 14.70
N GLY A 227 27.86 15.46 14.13
CA GLY A 227 27.75 16.87 14.47
C GLY A 227 26.87 17.14 15.68
N TYR A 228 26.27 18.33 15.72
CA TYR A 228 25.27 18.65 16.75
C TYR A 228 23.92 18.04 16.35
N PRO A 229 23.29 17.19 17.19
CA PRO A 229 22.06 16.52 16.80
C PRO A 229 20.85 17.44 16.92
N GLY A 230 19.93 17.30 15.96
CA GLY A 230 18.60 17.91 16.00
C GLY A 230 17.68 17.27 17.03
N ARG A 231 16.37 17.50 16.88
CA ARG A 231 15.33 16.84 17.67
C ARG A 231 15.34 15.31 17.46
N PRO A 232 14.83 14.54 18.43
CA PRO A 232 14.68 13.10 18.27
C PRO A 232 13.88 12.77 17.01
N TRP A 233 14.28 11.74 16.28
CA TRP A 233 13.63 11.38 15.03
C TRP A 233 12.15 11.03 15.24
N GLN A 234 11.81 10.44 16.40
CA GLN A 234 10.43 10.14 16.79
C GLN A 234 9.56 11.39 16.73
N GLN A 235 10.02 12.50 17.33
CA GLN A 235 9.31 13.76 17.28
C GLN A 235 9.22 14.34 15.87
N LEU A 236 10.25 14.14 15.03
CA LEU A 236 10.20 14.62 13.66
C LEU A 236 9.18 13.85 12.83
N VAL A 237 9.02 12.55 13.08
CA VAL A 237 8.00 11.70 12.44
C VAL A 237 6.61 12.06 12.96
N GLU A 238 6.41 12.19 14.28
CA GLU A 238 5.13 12.59 14.88
C GLU A 238 4.64 13.96 14.40
N ASN A 239 5.55 14.88 14.06
CA ASN A 239 5.21 16.21 13.59
C ASN A 239 5.09 16.32 12.05
N ASP A 240 5.38 15.27 11.29
CA ASP A 240 5.26 15.28 9.82
C ASP A 240 3.93 14.67 9.38
N ARG A 241 3.17 15.43 8.57
CA ARG A 241 1.83 15.05 8.12
C ARG A 241 1.79 13.84 7.18
N ARG A 242 2.92 13.37 6.66
CA ARG A 242 2.98 12.22 5.74
C ARG A 242 3.23 10.91 6.46
N LEU A 243 3.58 10.95 7.74
CA LEU A 243 4.14 9.82 8.46
C LEU A 243 3.37 9.56 9.74
N ARG A 244 3.41 8.30 10.18
CA ARG A 244 2.87 7.88 11.46
C ARG A 244 3.89 7.07 12.24
N LEU A 245 4.06 7.40 13.52
CA LEU A 245 4.89 6.64 14.45
C LEU A 245 4.01 5.64 15.22
N LEU A 246 4.46 4.39 15.29
CA LEU A 246 3.79 3.31 16.00
C LEU A 246 4.74 2.62 16.96
N ASP A 247 4.33 2.49 18.22
CA ASP A 247 5.09 1.89 19.33
C ASP A 247 6.53 2.44 19.49
N ASP A 248 6.78 3.70 19.14
CA ASP A 248 8.11 4.34 19.13
C ASP A 248 9.18 3.64 18.23
N MET A 249 8.78 2.65 17.42
CA MET A 249 9.70 1.74 16.72
C MET A 249 9.40 1.56 15.24
N TYR A 250 8.14 1.70 14.85
CA TYR A 250 7.69 1.51 13.48
C TYR A 250 7.21 2.82 12.89
N ILE A 251 7.46 2.97 11.61
CA ILE A 251 7.04 4.11 10.80
C ILE A 251 6.11 3.56 9.73
N ALA A 252 4.95 4.17 9.61
CA ALA A 252 3.98 3.85 8.58
C ALA A 252 3.64 5.09 7.77
N ASP A 253 3.04 4.87 6.61
CA ASP A 253 2.29 5.92 5.93
C ASP A 253 1.12 6.36 6.82
N ARG A 254 0.65 7.59 6.60
CA ARG A 254 -0.47 8.16 7.35
C ARG A 254 -1.77 7.36 7.17
N SER A 255 -1.96 6.71 6.03
CA SER A 255 -3.13 5.86 5.76
C SER A 255 -3.16 4.59 6.63
N PHE A 256 -2.03 4.17 7.20
CA PHE A 256 -2.01 2.92 7.97
C PHE A 256 -2.70 3.08 9.34
N ARG A 257 -3.68 2.22 9.61
CA ARG A 257 -4.41 2.11 10.88
C ARG A 257 -4.29 0.70 11.47
N ARG A 258 -4.16 0.60 12.79
CA ARG A 258 -4.30 -0.68 13.50
C ARG A 258 -5.78 -0.93 13.82
N PRO A 259 -6.25 -2.18 13.85
CA PRO A 259 -7.61 -2.50 14.30
C PRO A 259 -7.99 -1.94 15.69
N LEU A 260 -6.99 -1.68 16.55
CA LEU A 260 -7.17 -1.10 17.88
C LEU A 260 -7.25 0.44 17.88
N ASP A 261 -6.83 1.11 16.82
CA ASP A 261 -6.93 2.58 16.70
C ASP A 261 -8.39 3.03 16.60
N PHE A 262 -9.26 2.19 16.02
CA PHE A 262 -10.71 2.38 15.98
C PHE A 262 -11.38 2.35 17.36
N MET A 263 -10.67 1.99 18.45
CA MET A 263 -11.25 1.94 19.80
C MET A 263 -10.93 3.19 20.65
N LEU A 264 -10.08 4.11 20.17
CA LEU A 264 -9.59 5.29 20.90
C LEU A 264 -9.95 6.60 20.16
N GLU A 265 -11.24 6.77 19.83
CA GLU A 265 -11.73 7.73 18.81
C GLU A 265 -11.82 9.22 19.23
N ALA A 266 -11.82 9.58 20.51
CA ALA A 266 -12.31 10.91 20.91
C ALA A 266 -11.37 12.11 20.61
N GLU A 267 -10.04 11.91 20.55
CA GLU A 267 -9.08 12.99 20.28
C GLU A 267 -8.65 13.05 18.80
N ALA A 268 -8.68 11.92 18.08
CA ALA A 268 -8.33 11.82 16.65
C ALA A 268 -9.41 12.41 15.71
N GLU A 269 -10.69 12.33 16.07
CA GLU A 269 -11.80 12.88 15.27
C GLU A 269 -11.74 14.40 15.06
N ALA A 270 -11.14 15.14 16.01
CA ALA A 270 -11.10 16.60 15.94
C ALA A 270 -10.05 17.11 14.94
N GLU A 271 -8.95 16.39 14.79
CA GLU A 271 -7.92 16.68 13.79
C GLU A 271 -8.40 16.30 12.38
N TRP A 272 -9.05 15.13 12.25
CA TRP A 272 -9.70 14.70 11.00
C TRP A 272 -10.72 15.72 10.49
N ARG A 273 -11.62 16.22 11.35
CA ARG A 273 -12.61 17.23 10.95
C ARG A 273 -12.01 18.53 10.40
N ALA A 274 -10.83 18.94 10.87
CA ALA A 274 -10.19 20.16 10.39
C ALA A 274 -9.49 19.94 9.04
N GLU A 275 -8.87 18.77 8.86
CA GLU A 275 -8.14 18.41 7.65
C GLU A 275 -9.07 18.02 6.50
N ASP A 276 -10.11 17.22 6.78
CA ASP A 276 -11.17 16.93 5.81
C ASP A 276 -11.81 18.22 5.32
N GLN A 277 -11.96 19.21 6.20
CA GLN A 277 -12.53 20.51 5.82
C GLN A 277 -11.57 21.33 4.94
N GLU A 278 -10.26 21.25 5.16
CA GLU A 278 -9.26 21.88 4.29
C GLU A 278 -9.26 21.21 2.90
N LEU A 279 -9.22 19.89 2.87
CA LEU A 279 -9.27 19.10 1.63
C LEU A 279 -10.58 19.33 0.87
N PHE A 280 -11.71 19.39 1.57
CA PHE A 280 -13.00 19.72 0.97
C PHE A 280 -13.00 21.11 0.31
N ASN A 281 -12.36 22.10 0.93
CA ASN A 281 -12.24 23.44 0.35
C ASN A 281 -11.38 23.42 -0.92
N ASP A 282 -10.28 22.66 -0.91
CA ASP A 282 -9.41 22.48 -2.08
C ASP A 282 -10.14 21.78 -3.23
N ILE A 283 -10.92 20.73 -2.93
CA ILE A 283 -11.77 20.03 -3.90
C ILE A 283 -12.82 21.00 -4.47
N THR A 284 -13.47 21.79 -3.62
CA THR A 284 -14.48 22.77 -4.05
C THR A 284 -13.88 23.82 -4.99
N ALA A 285 -12.69 24.33 -4.66
CA ALA A 285 -11.97 25.29 -5.51
C ALA A 285 -11.59 24.66 -6.86
N PHE A 286 -11.05 23.44 -6.84
CA PHE A 286 -10.72 22.68 -8.04
C PHE A 286 -11.94 22.44 -8.94
N GLN A 287 -13.07 22.04 -8.36
CA GLN A 287 -14.32 21.82 -9.10
C GLN A 287 -14.88 23.12 -9.72
N ALA A 288 -14.71 24.27 -9.06
CA ALA A 288 -15.07 25.56 -9.65
C ALA A 288 -14.19 25.90 -10.87
N GLU A 289 -12.88 25.65 -10.79
CA GLU A 289 -11.94 25.84 -11.90
C GLU A 289 -12.23 24.90 -13.08
N LEU A 290 -12.51 23.62 -12.78
CA LEU A 290 -12.83 22.61 -13.79
C LEU A 290 -14.13 22.97 -14.52
N ARG A 291 -15.18 23.38 -13.80
CA ARG A 291 -16.43 23.86 -14.41
C ARG A 291 -16.24 25.10 -15.26
N ALA A 292 -15.46 26.09 -14.80
CA ALA A 292 -15.13 27.27 -15.60
C ALA A 292 -14.46 26.88 -16.93
N SER A 293 -13.53 25.93 -16.86
CA SER A 293 -12.82 25.40 -18.04
C SER A 293 -13.79 24.66 -18.98
N ARG A 294 -14.70 23.83 -18.44
CA ARG A 294 -15.73 23.13 -19.23
C ARG A 294 -16.67 24.13 -19.94
N ARG A 295 -17.08 25.22 -19.28
CA ARG A 295 -17.87 26.30 -19.91
C ARG A 295 -17.12 26.98 -21.05
N GLU A 296 -15.83 27.27 -20.89
CA GLU A 296 -15.01 27.84 -21.95
C GLU A 296 -14.92 26.92 -23.19
N ALA A 297 -14.88 25.59 -22.99
CA ALA A 297 -14.93 24.63 -24.11
C ALA A 297 -16.31 24.61 -24.78
N ALA A 298 -17.38 24.68 -24.00
CA ALA A 298 -18.74 24.73 -24.52
C ALA A 298 -19.00 26.00 -25.32
N GLU A 299 -18.53 27.16 -24.85
CA GLU A 299 -18.60 28.45 -25.56
C GLU A 299 -17.83 28.44 -26.88
N ARG A 300 -16.76 27.65 -26.97
CA ARG A 300 -16.00 27.42 -28.20
C ARG A 300 -16.65 26.43 -29.16
N GLY A 301 -17.76 25.82 -28.78
CA GLY A 301 -18.48 24.82 -29.58
C GLY A 301 -17.77 23.46 -29.67
N LEU A 302 -16.83 23.17 -28.75
CA LEU A 302 -16.10 21.90 -28.71
C LEU A 302 -16.95 20.76 -28.11
N TRP A 303 -17.93 21.14 -27.29
CA TRP A 303 -18.80 20.24 -26.54
C TRP A 303 -20.10 20.96 -26.17
N ASN A 304 -21.17 20.22 -25.96
CA ASN A 304 -22.47 20.75 -25.52
C ASN A 304 -22.63 20.78 -23.98
N GLY A 305 -21.64 20.31 -23.23
CA GLY A 305 -21.68 20.25 -21.77
C GLY A 305 -22.27 18.96 -21.19
N ILE A 306 -22.76 18.05 -22.04
CA ILE A 306 -23.44 16.82 -21.61
C ILE A 306 -22.44 15.66 -21.53
N ALA A 307 -22.32 15.05 -20.36
CA ALA A 307 -21.51 13.86 -20.12
C ALA A 307 -22.41 12.60 -20.04
N PRO A 308 -22.08 11.49 -20.72
CA PRO A 308 -22.93 10.30 -20.78
C PRO A 308 -22.89 9.43 -19.52
N ARG A 309 -21.82 9.52 -18.70
CA ARG A 309 -21.66 8.75 -17.45
C ARG A 309 -21.65 7.22 -17.64
N ALA A 310 -21.20 6.74 -18.79
CA ALA A 310 -21.23 5.32 -19.10
C ALA A 310 -20.42 4.48 -18.09
N SER A 311 -19.29 5.00 -17.59
CA SER A 311 -18.44 4.34 -16.59
C SER A 311 -18.94 4.41 -15.14
N THR A 312 -20.14 4.95 -14.92
CA THR A 312 -20.82 4.96 -13.61
C THR A 312 -21.97 3.95 -13.55
N GLY A 313 -22.05 3.04 -14.52
CA GLY A 313 -23.07 2.00 -14.56
C GLY A 313 -22.99 1.08 -13.34
N GLN A 314 -24.12 0.86 -12.68
CA GLN A 314 -24.24 -0.12 -11.59
C GLN A 314 -24.82 -1.42 -12.14
N VAL A 315 -24.19 -2.55 -11.86
CA VAL A 315 -24.70 -3.87 -12.22
C VAL A 315 -25.76 -4.27 -11.20
N ILE A 316 -27.03 -4.30 -11.62
CA ILE A 316 -28.11 -4.84 -10.80
C ILE A 316 -28.36 -6.28 -11.24
N TYR A 317 -28.19 -7.20 -10.31
CA TYR A 317 -28.54 -8.60 -10.52
C TYR A 317 -30.05 -8.80 -10.36
N ASP A 318 -30.75 -9.14 -11.46
CA ASP A 318 -32.13 -9.57 -11.38
C ASP A 318 -32.19 -11.07 -11.03
N PHE A 319 -32.32 -11.33 -9.73
CA PHE A 319 -32.39 -12.68 -9.17
C PHE A 319 -33.59 -13.51 -9.67
N ARG A 320 -34.58 -12.91 -10.35
CA ARG A 320 -35.74 -13.64 -10.91
C ARG A 320 -35.48 -14.24 -12.27
N GLU A 321 -34.68 -13.56 -13.08
CA GLU A 321 -34.37 -13.97 -14.45
C GLU A 321 -32.95 -14.55 -14.57
N GLY A 322 -32.13 -14.42 -13.52
CA GLY A 322 -30.73 -14.85 -13.54
C GLY A 322 -29.90 -14.03 -14.53
N THR A 323 -30.28 -12.76 -14.73
CA THR A 323 -29.59 -11.84 -15.66
C THR A 323 -29.08 -10.64 -14.88
N SER A 324 -27.87 -10.19 -15.20
CA SER A 324 -27.33 -8.90 -14.76
C SER A 324 -27.79 -7.81 -15.73
N GLN A 325 -28.30 -6.70 -15.20
CA GLN A 325 -28.62 -5.51 -15.97
C GLN A 325 -27.76 -4.36 -15.48
N VAL A 326 -26.93 -3.79 -16.36
CA VAL A 326 -26.18 -2.57 -16.06
C VAL A 326 -27.11 -1.38 -16.18
N ILE A 327 -27.42 -0.73 -15.05
CA ILE A 327 -28.14 0.54 -15.04
C ILE A 327 -27.11 1.66 -15.16
N HIS A 328 -27.04 2.29 -16.32
CA HIS A 328 -26.27 3.51 -16.49
C HIS A 328 -27.05 4.70 -15.93
N PRO A 329 -26.48 5.47 -14.98
CA PRO A 329 -27.01 6.76 -14.60
C PRO A 329 -27.16 7.61 -15.86
N GLY A 330 -28.32 8.24 -16.04
CA GLY A 330 -28.61 9.02 -17.25
C GLY A 330 -27.60 10.15 -17.50
N ILE A 331 -27.66 10.73 -18.69
CA ILE A 331 -26.80 11.86 -19.11
C ILE A 331 -26.83 13.02 -18.09
N ILE A 332 -25.69 13.64 -17.85
CA ILE A 332 -25.56 14.76 -16.91
C ILE A 332 -25.00 16.02 -17.56
N ASP A 333 -25.46 17.19 -17.13
CA ASP A 333 -24.88 18.47 -17.54
C ASP A 333 -23.67 18.82 -16.65
N ALA A 334 -22.47 18.70 -17.20
CA ALA A 334 -21.21 18.97 -16.50
C ALA A 334 -20.89 20.47 -16.33
N LEU A 335 -21.73 21.37 -16.85
CA LEU A 335 -21.56 22.83 -16.72
C LEU A 335 -22.26 23.39 -15.48
N VAL A 336 -23.18 22.62 -14.91
CA VAL A 336 -23.99 22.96 -13.73
C VAL A 336 -23.26 22.58 -12.45
N ASP A 337 -23.60 23.28 -11.36
CA ASP A 337 -23.14 22.94 -10.02
C ASP A 337 -24.03 21.83 -9.44
N HIS A 338 -23.44 20.67 -9.11
CA HIS A 338 -24.16 19.53 -8.55
C HIS A 338 -23.91 19.33 -7.05
N THR A 339 -23.27 20.30 -6.39
CA THR A 339 -22.95 20.24 -4.95
C THR A 339 -24.17 19.87 -4.12
N ASP A 340 -25.31 20.53 -4.34
CA ASP A 340 -26.54 20.28 -3.57
C ASP A 340 -27.16 18.89 -3.84
N ALA A 341 -27.01 18.36 -5.06
CA ALA A 341 -27.48 17.03 -5.42
C ALA A 341 -26.60 15.94 -4.77
N ILE A 342 -25.29 16.15 -4.78
CA ILE A 342 -24.31 15.26 -4.14
C ILE A 342 -24.54 15.22 -2.62
N GLU A 343 -24.70 16.37 -1.95
CA GLU A 343 -24.98 16.40 -0.51
C GLU A 343 -26.28 15.65 -0.16
N GLN A 344 -27.33 15.75 -0.98
CA GLN A 344 -28.58 14.98 -0.78
C GLN A 344 -28.41 13.46 -0.96
N ARG A 345 -27.44 13.03 -1.76
CA ARG A 345 -27.11 11.61 -1.96
C ARG A 345 -26.23 11.08 -0.82
N VAL A 346 -25.25 11.88 -0.38
CA VAL A 346 -24.43 11.60 0.81
C VAL A 346 -25.29 11.51 2.06
N GLU A 347 -26.22 12.45 2.29
CA GLU A 347 -27.15 12.40 3.43
C GLU A 347 -28.09 11.17 3.41
N ARG A 348 -28.34 10.61 2.23
CA ARG A 348 -29.16 9.41 2.07
C ARG A 348 -28.37 8.11 2.28
N GLY A 349 -27.04 8.20 2.31
CA GLY A 349 -26.15 7.05 2.36
C GLY A 349 -26.00 6.33 1.02
N ASP A 350 -26.25 7.01 -0.11
CA ASP A 350 -26.13 6.41 -1.46
C ASP A 350 -24.69 5.98 -1.80
N PHE A 351 -23.70 6.40 -1.00
CA PHE A 351 -22.28 6.05 -1.16
C PHE A 351 -21.79 5.11 -0.03
N ALA A 352 -22.65 4.79 0.94
CA ALA A 352 -22.32 3.95 2.09
C ALA A 352 -22.53 2.47 1.74
N GLY A 353 -21.43 1.75 1.57
CA GLY A 353 -21.41 0.31 1.24
C GLY A 353 -21.01 -0.04 -0.20
N GLU A 354 -20.69 0.95 -1.04
CA GLU A 354 -19.89 0.67 -2.25
C GLU A 354 -18.43 0.58 -1.81
N GLU A 355 -17.84 -0.61 -1.81
CA GLU A 355 -16.39 -0.81 -1.68
C GLU A 355 -15.72 -0.22 -2.93
N TRP A 356 -15.55 1.11 -2.95
CA TRP A 356 -14.97 1.85 -4.08
C TRP A 356 -13.49 1.50 -4.34
N ASP A 357 -12.87 0.76 -3.41
CA ASP A 357 -11.49 0.24 -3.44
C ASP A 357 -11.40 -1.26 -3.76
N ASP A 358 -12.52 -2.02 -3.74
CA ASP A 358 -12.49 -3.41 -4.17
C ASP A 358 -12.64 -3.47 -5.69
N LEU A 359 -11.54 -3.88 -6.30
CA LEU A 359 -11.46 -4.29 -7.68
C LEU A 359 -12.61 -5.26 -7.94
N ASP A 360 -13.38 -5.00 -9.00
CA ASP A 360 -14.34 -5.99 -9.50
C ASP A 360 -13.54 -7.28 -9.76
N PRO A 361 -13.86 -8.43 -9.15
CA PRO A 361 -13.13 -9.66 -9.42
C PRO A 361 -13.16 -10.04 -10.91
N ASP A 362 -14.16 -9.55 -11.65
CA ASP A 362 -14.25 -9.70 -13.10
C ASP A 362 -13.19 -8.86 -13.86
N ASP A 363 -12.73 -7.71 -13.34
CA ASP A 363 -11.67 -6.85 -13.95
C ASP A 363 -10.25 -7.42 -13.75
N LEU A 364 -10.09 -8.42 -12.86
CA LEU A 364 -8.82 -9.11 -12.59
C LEU A 364 -8.62 -10.39 -13.41
N SER A 365 -9.67 -10.85 -14.11
CA SER A 365 -9.64 -12.10 -14.86
C SER A 365 -8.86 -12.03 -16.19
N GLU A 366 -8.56 -10.83 -16.70
CA GLU A 366 -7.89 -10.65 -18.01
C GLU A 366 -6.43 -10.16 -17.94
N ILE A 367 -5.84 -9.99 -16.75
CA ILE A 367 -4.41 -9.65 -16.64
C ILE A 367 -3.64 -10.87 -16.17
N ASP A 368 -3.32 -11.75 -17.12
CA ASP A 368 -2.41 -12.87 -16.93
C ASP A 368 -0.97 -12.34 -16.71
N LEU A 369 -0.66 -12.01 -15.46
CA LEU A 369 0.69 -11.77 -14.97
C LEU A 369 1.00 -12.82 -13.92
N ALA A 370 1.49 -13.95 -14.42
CA ALA A 370 2.11 -15.03 -13.67
C ALA A 370 2.98 -14.52 -12.49
N ASP A 371 2.64 -14.98 -11.28
CA ASP A 371 3.61 -15.30 -10.25
C ASP A 371 3.03 -16.37 -9.32
N GLU A 372 3.63 -17.57 -9.40
CA GLU A 372 3.42 -18.71 -8.50
C GLU A 372 3.72 -18.33 -7.04
N LEU A 373 2.70 -18.20 -6.17
CA LEU A 373 2.85 -18.29 -4.72
C LEU A 373 1.56 -18.83 -4.05
N ASP A 374 1.60 -20.12 -3.67
CA ASP A 374 0.86 -20.84 -2.61
C ASP A 374 -0.50 -20.28 -2.14
N ASP A 375 -1.60 -20.84 -2.67
CA ASP A 375 -2.89 -20.96 -2.00
C ASP A 375 -3.17 -22.43 -1.65
N GLU A 376 -2.81 -22.85 -0.44
CA GLU A 376 -3.19 -24.16 0.13
C GLU A 376 -3.98 -24.00 1.45
N LEU A 377 -4.65 -22.85 1.69
CA LEU A 377 -5.34 -22.64 2.98
C LEU A 377 -6.80 -22.15 2.96
N PHE A 378 -7.45 -22.02 1.79
CA PHE A 378 -8.90 -21.78 1.71
C PHE A 378 -9.52 -22.53 0.52
N ASP A 379 -9.64 -23.84 0.66
CA ASP A 379 -10.28 -24.72 -0.33
C ASP A 379 -11.83 -24.68 -0.17
N LEU A 380 -12.41 -23.51 -0.42
CA LEU A 380 -13.80 -23.39 -0.87
C LEU A 380 -13.70 -22.83 -2.28
N GLU A 381 -13.75 -23.72 -3.28
CA GLU A 381 -13.82 -23.36 -4.70
C GLU A 381 -14.79 -22.17 -4.88
N ASP A 382 -14.26 -21.04 -5.37
CA ASP A 382 -15.06 -19.91 -5.79
C ASP A 382 -16.08 -20.40 -6.82
N ILE A 383 -17.35 -20.07 -6.59
CA ILE A 383 -18.44 -20.45 -7.49
C ILE A 383 -18.36 -19.53 -8.71
N GLU A 384 -17.44 -19.83 -9.62
CA GLU A 384 -17.22 -19.07 -10.87
C GLU A 384 -18.43 -19.17 -11.82
N ASP A 385 -19.29 -20.19 -11.66
CA ASP A 385 -20.51 -20.34 -12.44
C ASP A 385 -21.71 -20.78 -11.59
N MET A 386 -22.49 -19.80 -11.14
CA MET A 386 -23.68 -20.00 -10.30
C MET A 386 -24.76 -20.84 -10.99
N GLN A 387 -24.81 -20.86 -12.34
CA GLN A 387 -25.71 -21.73 -13.09
C GLN A 387 -25.31 -23.20 -12.98
N GLN A 388 -24.01 -23.49 -13.06
CA GLN A 388 -23.47 -24.83 -12.90
C GLN A 388 -23.66 -25.32 -11.46
N PHE A 389 -23.39 -24.47 -10.46
CA PHE A 389 -23.61 -24.77 -9.04
C PHE A 389 -25.08 -25.06 -8.68
N MET A 390 -26.03 -24.31 -9.25
CA MET A 390 -27.47 -24.56 -9.08
C MET A 390 -27.93 -25.87 -9.76
N THR A 391 -27.28 -26.24 -10.87
CA THR A 391 -27.54 -27.50 -11.58
C THR A 391 -27.03 -28.70 -10.78
N ASP A 392 -25.88 -28.55 -10.13
CA ASP A 392 -25.24 -29.58 -9.32
C ASP A 392 -25.88 -29.75 -7.92
N ASN A 393 -26.64 -28.75 -7.44
CA ASN A 393 -27.31 -28.77 -6.14
C ASN A 393 -28.84 -28.56 -6.23
N PRO A 394 -29.61 -29.51 -6.81
CA PRO A 394 -31.05 -29.36 -7.02
C PRO A 394 -31.87 -29.26 -5.72
N ALA A 395 -31.34 -29.76 -4.60
CA ALA A 395 -31.98 -29.64 -3.29
C ALA A 395 -31.99 -28.20 -2.75
N LEU A 396 -30.97 -27.41 -3.10
CA LEU A 396 -30.88 -25.99 -2.77
C LEU A 396 -31.87 -25.16 -3.60
N VAL A 397 -32.06 -25.52 -4.87
CA VAL A 397 -33.07 -24.93 -5.76
C VAL A 397 -34.49 -25.24 -5.28
N GLU A 398 -34.74 -26.47 -4.81
CA GLU A 398 -36.05 -26.85 -4.27
C GLU A 398 -36.33 -26.16 -2.92
N ALA A 399 -35.31 -25.98 -2.08
CA ALA A 399 -35.40 -25.25 -0.82
C ALA A 399 -35.64 -23.75 -1.03
N THR A 400 -34.92 -23.12 -1.97
CA THR A 400 -35.11 -21.71 -2.34
C THR A 400 -36.47 -21.47 -2.99
N GLN A 401 -36.97 -22.36 -3.84
CA GLN A 401 -38.33 -22.28 -4.38
C GLN A 401 -39.42 -22.42 -3.31
N LYS A 402 -39.25 -23.31 -2.33
CA LYS A 402 -40.18 -23.43 -1.19
C LYS A 402 -40.12 -22.21 -0.27
N LEU A 403 -38.95 -21.60 -0.12
CA LEU A 403 -38.77 -20.37 0.66
C LEU A 403 -39.43 -19.18 -0.05
N MET A 404 -39.27 -19.08 -1.37
CA MET A 404 -39.94 -18.06 -2.21
C MET A 404 -41.47 -18.24 -2.25
N ALA A 405 -41.97 -19.48 -2.24
CA ALA A 405 -43.41 -19.77 -2.18
C ALA A 405 -44.05 -19.44 -0.81
N SER A 406 -43.25 -19.20 0.23
CA SER A 406 -43.73 -18.85 1.57
C SER A 406 -43.76 -17.35 1.85
N LEU A 407 -43.24 -16.52 0.93
CA LEU A 407 -43.31 -15.06 1.02
C LEU A 407 -44.73 -14.55 0.78
N SER A 408 -45.18 -13.59 1.60
CA SER A 408 -46.47 -12.95 1.39
C SER A 408 -46.44 -11.98 0.19
N PRO A 409 -47.59 -11.65 -0.42
CA PRO A 409 -47.65 -10.69 -1.53
C PRO A 409 -47.11 -9.30 -1.20
N ASP A 410 -47.19 -8.89 0.07
CA ASP A 410 -46.70 -7.60 0.55
C ASP A 410 -45.17 -7.62 0.70
N GLU A 411 -44.58 -8.72 1.19
CA GLU A 411 -43.12 -8.89 1.28
C GLU A 411 -42.46 -9.04 -0.09
N LEU A 412 -43.15 -9.66 -1.05
CA LEU A 412 -42.71 -9.71 -2.46
C LEU A 412 -42.76 -8.32 -3.12
N ALA A 413 -43.71 -7.46 -2.73
CA ALA A 413 -43.75 -6.09 -3.21
C ALA A 413 -42.60 -5.26 -2.60
N GLU A 414 -42.31 -5.44 -1.31
CA GLU A 414 -41.16 -4.80 -0.63
C GLU A 414 -39.81 -5.26 -1.22
N LEU A 415 -39.65 -6.56 -1.51
CA LEU A 415 -38.45 -7.12 -2.17
C LEU A 415 -38.27 -6.59 -3.60
N ASN A 416 -39.35 -6.43 -4.38
CA ASN A 416 -39.27 -5.86 -5.74
C ASN A 416 -39.05 -4.34 -5.74
N SER A 417 -39.30 -3.66 -4.62
CA SER A 417 -39.02 -2.23 -4.44
C SER A 417 -37.69 -1.97 -3.74
N ALA A 418 -36.95 -3.01 -3.36
CA ALA A 418 -35.65 -2.88 -2.71
C ALA A 418 -34.59 -2.61 -3.77
N GLU A 419 -33.88 -1.50 -3.62
CA GLU A 419 -32.86 -1.03 -4.58
C GLU A 419 -31.44 -1.39 -4.14
N THR A 420 -31.26 -1.98 -2.95
CA THR A 420 -29.94 -2.33 -2.38
C THR A 420 -29.88 -3.76 -1.81
N PRO A 421 -28.72 -4.43 -1.85
CA PRO A 421 -28.52 -5.78 -1.33
C PRO A 421 -28.84 -5.90 0.17
N ASP A 422 -28.52 -4.88 0.95
CA ASP A 422 -28.78 -4.85 2.40
C ASP A 422 -30.27 -4.79 2.73
N GLN A 423 -31.06 -4.04 1.95
CA GLN A 423 -32.52 -4.03 2.12
C GLN A 423 -33.10 -5.41 1.82
N VAL A 424 -32.62 -6.06 0.76
CA VAL A 424 -32.98 -7.44 0.42
C VAL A 424 -32.58 -8.38 1.56
N GLN A 425 -31.36 -8.26 2.09
CA GLN A 425 -30.85 -9.09 3.18
C GLN A 425 -31.63 -8.88 4.48
N ILE A 426 -32.03 -7.65 4.81
CA ILE A 426 -32.85 -7.33 6.00
C ILE A 426 -34.26 -7.92 5.85
N ILE A 427 -34.87 -7.78 4.67
CA ILE A 427 -36.22 -8.33 4.38
C ILE A 427 -36.17 -9.87 4.45
N LEU A 428 -35.19 -10.48 3.81
CA LEU A 428 -35.00 -11.94 3.81
C LEU A 428 -34.66 -12.48 5.20
N THR A 429 -33.78 -11.80 5.95
CA THR A 429 -33.39 -12.21 7.32
C THR A 429 -34.57 -12.08 8.28
N LYS A 430 -35.40 -11.05 8.13
CA LYS A 430 -36.63 -10.89 8.91
C LYS A 430 -37.66 -11.97 8.58
N HIS A 431 -37.76 -12.38 7.32
CA HIS A 431 -38.63 -13.49 6.89
C HIS A 431 -38.11 -14.85 7.38
N LEU A 432 -36.80 -15.10 7.25
CA LEU A 432 -36.15 -16.34 7.73
C LEU A 432 -36.32 -16.53 9.23
N ASN A 433 -36.16 -15.46 10.02
CA ASN A 433 -36.39 -15.52 11.47
C ASN A 433 -37.86 -15.79 11.84
N GLN A 434 -38.82 -15.30 11.04
CA GLN A 434 -40.22 -15.62 11.22
C GLN A 434 -40.55 -17.08 10.85
N LEU A 435 -39.93 -17.60 9.79
CA LEU A 435 -40.06 -18.99 9.35
C LEU A 435 -39.44 -19.97 10.34
N LEU A 436 -38.28 -19.63 10.93
CA LEU A 436 -37.61 -20.44 11.96
C LEU A 436 -38.53 -20.68 13.17
N GLY A 437 -39.39 -19.71 13.51
CA GLY A 437 -40.36 -19.81 14.61
C GLY A 437 -41.68 -20.50 14.25
N ARG A 438 -42.09 -20.52 12.97
CA ARG A 438 -43.38 -21.06 12.52
C ARG A 438 -43.29 -22.47 11.94
N GLU A 439 -42.25 -22.76 11.16
CA GLU A 439 -42.06 -24.05 10.48
C GLU A 439 -40.59 -24.51 10.58
N PRO A 440 -40.15 -24.94 11.78
CA PRO A 440 -38.76 -25.36 12.01
C PRO A 440 -38.34 -26.59 11.19
N ALA A 441 -39.30 -27.32 10.60
CA ALA A 441 -39.06 -28.49 9.75
C ALA A 441 -38.44 -28.15 8.38
N LEU A 442 -38.40 -26.87 7.98
CA LEU A 442 -37.72 -26.41 6.76
C LEU A 442 -36.20 -26.24 6.95
N PHE A 443 -35.71 -26.30 8.19
CA PHE A 443 -34.30 -26.15 8.52
C PHE A 443 -33.73 -27.52 8.92
N ALA A 444 -32.63 -27.92 8.29
CA ALA A 444 -31.96 -29.17 8.64
C ALA A 444 -31.34 -29.08 10.05
N GLU A 445 -31.58 -30.07 10.90
CA GLU A 445 -31.00 -30.15 12.24
C GLU A 445 -29.53 -30.56 12.10
N LEU A 446 -28.61 -29.60 12.31
CA LEU A 446 -27.17 -29.85 12.26
C LEU A 446 -26.75 -30.67 13.49
N THR A 447 -26.65 -31.99 13.35
CA THR A 447 -25.99 -32.85 14.35
C THR A 447 -24.48 -32.72 14.22
N PRO A 448 -23.75 -32.31 15.27
CA PRO A 448 -22.30 -32.20 15.23
C PRO A 448 -21.68 -33.60 15.16
N GLU A 449 -21.08 -33.96 14.03
CA GLU A 449 -20.21 -35.13 13.95
C GLU A 449 -18.85 -34.77 14.59
N LEU A 450 -18.61 -35.28 15.79
CA LEU A 450 -17.28 -35.29 16.38
C LEU A 450 -16.41 -36.31 15.64
N PRO A 451 -15.18 -35.95 15.21
CA PRO A 451 -14.31 -36.88 14.51
C PRO A 451 -13.94 -38.05 15.45
N LEU A 452 -14.08 -39.27 14.93
CA LEU A 452 -13.82 -40.51 15.66
C LEU A 452 -12.36 -40.60 16.13
N PRO A 453 -12.10 -41.14 17.33
CA PRO A 453 -10.74 -41.35 17.83
C PRO A 453 -10.09 -42.51 17.08
N ASN A 454 -9.06 -42.21 16.28
CA ASN A 454 -8.23 -43.23 15.65
C ASN A 454 -7.51 -44.06 16.73
N THR A 455 -7.93 -45.32 16.83
CA THR A 455 -7.32 -46.33 17.70
C THR A 455 -6.32 -47.14 16.89
N HIS A 456 -5.03 -46.82 17.04
CA HIS A 456 -3.98 -47.84 16.96
C HIS A 456 -3.26 -47.92 18.30
N ASN A 457 -3.31 -49.12 18.86
CA ASN A 457 -3.01 -49.43 20.25
C ASN A 457 -1.60 -50.05 20.36
N ASP A 458 -0.88 -49.57 21.37
CA ASP A 458 0.21 -50.20 22.13
C ASP A 458 1.48 -50.71 21.44
N THR A 459 2.61 -50.06 21.74
CA THR A 459 3.74 -50.71 22.45
C THR A 459 4.71 -49.68 23.05
N VAL A 460 4.60 -49.49 24.37
CA VAL A 460 5.68 -49.51 25.40
C VAL A 460 7.11 -49.15 24.94
N ASP A 461 7.61 -47.95 25.29
CA ASP A 461 8.69 -47.74 26.30
C ASP A 461 9.37 -46.35 26.21
N GLY A 462 9.61 -45.76 27.39
CA GLY A 462 10.90 -45.18 27.76
C GLY A 462 11.50 -43.97 27.01
N ASN A 463 11.28 -42.78 27.58
CA ASN A 463 12.30 -41.79 27.96
C ASN A 463 13.62 -41.69 27.13
N GLY A 464 13.87 -40.54 26.49
CA GLY A 464 15.22 -39.98 26.31
C GLY A 464 15.72 -39.70 24.88
N ASN A 465 16.13 -38.44 24.66
CA ASN A 465 17.16 -37.92 23.74
C ASN A 465 17.38 -38.52 22.33
N GLY A 466 17.34 -37.62 21.33
CA GLY A 466 18.52 -37.38 20.47
C GLY A 466 18.35 -37.63 18.97
N HIS A 467 18.38 -36.51 18.23
CA HIS A 467 18.90 -36.34 16.85
C HIS A 467 18.18 -37.11 15.72
N THR A 468 18.10 -36.68 14.45
CA THR A 468 18.90 -35.78 13.62
C THR A 468 18.03 -35.28 12.44
N ALA A 469 18.32 -34.07 11.97
CA ALA A 469 18.02 -33.64 10.61
C ALA A 469 18.89 -34.43 9.64
N GLY A 470 18.27 -35.23 8.78
CA GLY A 470 18.95 -36.03 7.78
C GLY A 470 18.10 -37.21 7.35
N ASP A 471 17.02 -36.95 6.60
CA ASP A 471 16.39 -37.99 5.77
C ASP A 471 15.40 -37.45 4.72
N ILE A 472 15.62 -36.26 4.17
CA ILE A 472 14.86 -35.80 2.99
C ILE A 472 15.81 -35.22 1.95
N PHE A 473 16.74 -36.04 1.49
CA PHE A 473 17.41 -35.89 0.21
C PHE A 473 17.67 -37.28 -0.37
N ALA A 474 16.81 -37.74 -1.28
CA ALA A 474 17.17 -38.64 -2.37
C ALA A 474 15.98 -38.86 -3.32
N LEU A 475 16.00 -38.18 -4.46
CA LEU A 475 15.65 -38.67 -5.80
C LEU A 475 15.95 -37.50 -6.76
N GLU A 476 17.12 -37.42 -7.41
CA GLU A 476 17.44 -38.08 -8.70
C GLU A 476 16.32 -37.90 -9.74
N THR A 477 16.49 -37.38 -10.96
CA THR A 477 17.60 -36.81 -11.73
C THR A 477 16.99 -36.32 -13.07
N THR A 478 17.73 -35.46 -13.79
CA THR A 478 17.78 -35.30 -15.27
C THR A 478 16.55 -34.79 -16.04
N ALA A 479 16.63 -33.57 -16.57
CA ALA A 479 16.55 -33.29 -18.01
C ALA A 479 17.15 -31.91 -18.32
N ASP A 480 17.94 -31.85 -19.39
CA ASP A 480 18.67 -30.70 -19.93
C ASP A 480 17.77 -29.50 -20.25
N TRP A 481 18.27 -28.30 -19.96
CA TRP A 481 17.80 -27.05 -20.56
C TRP A 481 18.98 -26.43 -21.32
N GLU A 482 18.97 -26.55 -22.65
CA GLU A 482 19.78 -25.73 -23.55
C GLU A 482 18.92 -24.66 -24.20
N ALA A 483 19.55 -23.49 -24.35
CA ALA A 483 19.29 -22.38 -25.27
C ALA A 483 18.26 -21.31 -24.85
N ASP A 484 18.84 -20.16 -24.49
CA ASP A 484 18.31 -18.82 -24.77
C ASP A 484 17.73 -18.78 -26.19
N ASP A 485 16.45 -18.42 -26.32
CA ASP A 485 15.92 -17.74 -27.50
C ASP A 485 14.92 -16.67 -27.03
N GLU A 486 15.06 -15.49 -27.61
CA GLU A 486 14.27 -14.27 -27.38
C GLU A 486 12.76 -14.52 -27.52
N PRO A 487 11.87 -13.83 -26.78
CA PRO A 487 10.46 -13.83 -27.13
C PRO A 487 10.28 -12.90 -28.34
N GLY A 488 10.48 -13.50 -29.52
CA GLY A 488 9.79 -13.10 -30.73
C GLY A 488 8.30 -13.32 -30.55
N TRP A 489 7.53 -12.36 -31.01
CA TRP A 489 6.08 -12.36 -31.11
C TRP A 489 5.56 -13.64 -31.79
N GLU A 490 5.15 -14.63 -31.00
CA GLU A 490 4.23 -15.69 -31.42
C GLU A 490 3.00 -15.60 -30.54
N ALA A 491 1.89 -15.22 -31.16
CA ALA A 491 0.57 -15.26 -30.57
C ALA A 491 0.24 -16.72 -30.25
N GLU A 492 0.22 -17.08 -28.97
CA GLU A 492 -0.46 -18.30 -28.53
C GLU A 492 -1.95 -18.09 -28.75
N ALA A 493 -2.53 -18.94 -29.60
CA ALA A 493 -3.96 -19.05 -29.80
C ALA A 493 -4.57 -19.71 -28.56
N GLY A 494 -4.79 -18.90 -27.51
CA GLY A 494 -5.84 -19.12 -26.53
C GLY A 494 -7.19 -18.83 -27.16
N ASP A 495 -8.24 -19.51 -26.70
CA ASP A 495 -9.58 -19.50 -27.29
C ASP A 495 -10.04 -18.09 -27.70
N GLU A 496 -10.30 -17.89 -29.00
CA GLU A 496 -10.78 -16.64 -29.60
C GLU A 496 -12.17 -16.30 -29.03
N GLU A 497 -12.22 -15.64 -27.87
CA GLU A 497 -13.28 -14.68 -27.61
C GLU A 497 -13.17 -13.60 -28.68
N ALA A 498 -14.25 -13.39 -29.43
CA ALA A 498 -14.28 -12.43 -30.51
C ALA A 498 -14.01 -11.02 -29.96
N LEU A 499 -12.76 -10.54 -30.05
CA LEU A 499 -12.38 -9.17 -29.76
C LEU A 499 -13.38 -8.25 -30.47
N SER A 500 -14.00 -7.35 -29.72
CA SER A 500 -14.98 -6.40 -30.29
C SER A 500 -14.36 -5.66 -31.48
N GLU A 501 -15.10 -5.48 -32.58
CA GLU A 501 -14.65 -4.76 -33.79
C GLU A 501 -14.05 -3.37 -33.46
N SER A 502 -14.44 -2.77 -32.31
CA SER A 502 -13.89 -1.52 -31.77
C SER A 502 -12.43 -1.63 -31.29
N VAL A 503 -12.05 -2.76 -30.68
CA VAL A 503 -10.69 -3.02 -30.17
C VAL A 503 -9.74 -3.25 -31.33
N GLU A 504 -10.13 -4.10 -32.28
CA GLU A 504 -9.35 -4.36 -33.50
C GLU A 504 -9.05 -3.06 -34.24
N ARG A 505 -10.10 -2.24 -34.44
CA ARG A 505 -9.95 -0.94 -35.11
C ARG A 505 -9.03 0.01 -34.34
N SER A 506 -9.09 0.00 -33.01
CA SER A 506 -8.21 0.82 -32.18
C SER A 506 -6.75 0.35 -32.25
N ASN A 507 -6.52 -0.96 -32.25
CA ASN A 507 -5.20 -1.57 -32.41
C ASN A 507 -4.56 -1.22 -33.76
N GLU A 508 -5.33 -1.28 -34.85
CA GLU A 508 -4.85 -0.85 -36.18
C GLU A 508 -4.36 0.61 -36.19
N LEU A 509 -5.12 1.52 -35.55
CA LEU A 509 -4.78 2.94 -35.49
C LEU A 509 -3.55 3.20 -34.60
N MET A 510 -3.41 2.46 -33.52
CA MET A 510 -2.25 2.51 -32.63
C MET A 510 -0.98 2.03 -33.34
N GLU A 511 -1.05 0.94 -34.10
CA GLU A 511 0.08 0.42 -34.89
C GLU A 511 0.52 1.42 -35.97
N GLN A 512 -0.44 2.02 -36.70
CA GLN A 512 -0.15 3.06 -37.69
C GLN A 512 0.50 4.30 -37.05
N PHE A 513 0.05 4.68 -35.85
CA PHE A 513 0.64 5.78 -35.10
C PHE A 513 2.07 5.45 -34.64
N TYR A 514 2.31 4.24 -34.13
CA TYR A 514 3.64 3.75 -33.75
C TYR A 514 4.63 3.83 -34.92
N GLN A 515 4.25 3.29 -36.08
CA GLN A 515 5.07 3.31 -37.29
C GLN A 515 5.38 4.75 -37.74
N THR A 516 4.41 5.66 -37.59
CA THR A 516 4.58 7.07 -37.93
C THR A 516 5.55 7.78 -36.97
N LEU A 517 5.52 7.46 -35.67
CA LEU A 517 6.47 8.02 -34.70
C LEU A 517 7.90 7.56 -34.97
N VAL A 518 8.09 6.28 -35.32
CA VAL A 518 9.39 5.73 -35.72
C VAL A 518 9.88 6.40 -36.99
N ALA A 519 9.00 6.59 -38.00
CA ALA A 519 9.34 7.29 -39.24
C ALA A 519 9.71 8.77 -39.02
N GLN A 520 9.18 9.42 -37.98
CA GLN A 520 9.54 10.78 -37.57
C GLN A 520 10.88 10.86 -36.80
N GLY A 521 11.57 9.73 -36.61
CA GLY A 521 12.87 9.65 -35.94
C GLY A 521 12.80 9.64 -34.41
N LYS A 522 11.66 9.25 -33.81
CA LYS A 522 11.57 8.97 -32.37
C LYS A 522 12.21 7.61 -32.08
N SER A 523 12.73 7.43 -30.86
CA SER A 523 13.22 6.13 -30.43
C SER A 523 12.06 5.16 -30.22
N ASP A 524 12.31 3.87 -30.43
CA ASP A 524 11.30 2.80 -30.26
C ASP A 524 10.69 2.83 -28.85
N ALA A 525 11.51 3.07 -27.82
CA ALA A 525 11.02 3.23 -26.45
C ALA A 525 10.05 4.41 -26.28
N THR A 526 10.26 5.53 -27.00
CA THR A 526 9.34 6.67 -26.97
C THR A 526 8.07 6.36 -27.74
N ALA A 527 8.16 5.70 -28.89
CA ALA A 527 7.00 5.33 -29.70
C ALA A 527 6.12 4.31 -28.96
N ALA A 528 6.73 3.30 -28.33
CA ALA A 528 6.03 2.29 -27.52
C ALA A 528 5.32 2.93 -26.32
N SER A 529 6.01 3.80 -25.56
CA SER A 529 5.40 4.50 -24.43
C SER A 529 4.22 5.37 -24.85
N ARG A 530 4.33 6.13 -25.95
CA ARG A 530 3.24 6.99 -26.45
C ARG A 530 2.03 6.21 -26.96
N THR A 531 2.27 5.01 -27.46
CA THR A 531 1.21 4.12 -27.96
C THR A 531 0.56 3.36 -26.80
N GLY A 532 1.34 2.93 -25.81
CA GLY A 532 0.84 2.31 -24.58
C GLY A 532 -0.11 3.21 -23.78
N ASP A 533 0.16 4.53 -23.72
CA ASP A 533 -0.75 5.49 -23.10
C ASP A 533 -2.15 5.52 -23.74
N LEU A 534 -2.27 5.14 -25.02
CA LEU A 534 -3.53 5.15 -25.77
C LEU A 534 -4.41 3.95 -25.43
N TRP A 535 -3.80 2.84 -24.99
CA TRP A 535 -4.49 1.59 -24.70
C TRP A 535 -5.55 1.78 -23.61
N ILE A 536 -5.23 2.54 -22.56
CA ILE A 536 -6.15 2.89 -21.47
C ILE A 536 -7.43 3.56 -21.98
N TYR A 537 -7.31 4.44 -22.97
CA TYR A 537 -8.47 5.12 -23.54
C TYR A 537 -9.19 4.27 -24.59
N ALA A 538 -8.48 3.41 -25.30
CA ALA A 538 -9.06 2.44 -26.23
C ALA A 538 -9.92 1.41 -25.48
N ASP A 539 -9.41 0.90 -24.36
CA ASP A 539 -10.10 -0.03 -23.47
C ASP A 539 -11.37 0.61 -22.89
N PHE A 540 -11.23 1.81 -22.30
CA PHE A 540 -12.37 2.60 -21.82
C PHE A 540 -13.46 2.84 -22.90
N LEU A 541 -13.06 3.20 -24.12
CA LEU A 541 -14.02 3.42 -25.20
C LEU A 541 -14.69 2.12 -25.66
N SER A 542 -13.96 1.01 -25.65
CA SER A 542 -14.51 -0.29 -26.04
C SER A 542 -15.52 -0.79 -25.01
N ASN A 543 -15.14 -0.79 -23.73
CA ASN A 543 -15.92 -1.40 -22.66
C ASN A 543 -17.17 -0.59 -22.31
N TYR A 544 -17.08 0.75 -22.31
CA TYR A 544 -18.21 1.60 -21.90
C TYR A 544 -19.00 2.21 -23.06
N TYR A 545 -18.41 2.26 -24.26
CA TYR A 545 -19.04 2.95 -25.41
C TYR A 545 -19.13 2.09 -26.67
N SER A 546 -18.46 0.92 -26.72
CA SER A 546 -18.30 0.10 -27.92
C SER A 546 -17.80 0.92 -29.12
N ARG A 547 -16.88 1.86 -28.86
CA ARG A 547 -16.32 2.81 -29.84
C ARG A 547 -14.83 2.57 -30.03
N ALA A 548 -14.34 2.88 -31.24
CA ALA A 548 -12.91 2.91 -31.53
C ALA A 548 -12.30 4.29 -31.22
N LEU A 549 -10.97 4.35 -31.14
CA LEU A 549 -10.21 5.57 -30.85
C LEU A 549 -10.49 6.76 -31.80
N ASP A 550 -10.88 6.52 -33.06
CA ASP A 550 -11.24 7.57 -34.02
C ASP A 550 -12.64 8.16 -33.81
N GLN A 551 -13.46 7.52 -32.98
CA GLN A 551 -14.81 7.93 -32.59
C GLN A 551 -14.84 8.60 -31.21
N GLY A 552 -13.69 8.77 -30.56
CA GLY A 552 -13.57 9.52 -29.32
C GLY A 552 -13.91 11.00 -29.51
N ASP A 553 -14.52 11.59 -28.49
CA ASP A 553 -14.99 12.96 -28.48
C ASP A 553 -14.57 13.68 -27.19
N TYR A 554 -14.97 14.95 -27.07
CA TYR A 554 -14.65 15.73 -25.88
C TYR A 554 -15.21 15.09 -24.60
N ALA A 555 -16.44 14.57 -24.64
CA ALA A 555 -17.14 14.08 -23.45
C ALA A 555 -16.52 12.78 -22.91
N THR A 556 -16.18 11.87 -23.81
CA THR A 556 -15.51 10.59 -23.49
C THR A 556 -14.08 10.81 -22.97
N LEU A 557 -13.32 11.76 -23.52
CA LEU A 557 -12.01 12.12 -22.97
C LEU A 557 -12.11 12.81 -21.61
N ASP A 558 -13.12 13.64 -21.39
CA ASP A 558 -13.36 14.28 -20.09
C ASP A 558 -13.69 13.22 -19.03
N GLU A 559 -14.56 12.26 -19.34
CA GLU A 559 -14.91 11.16 -18.42
C GLU A 559 -13.73 10.22 -18.17
N CYS A 560 -12.98 9.86 -19.22
CA CYS A 560 -11.79 9.03 -19.08
C CYS A 560 -10.77 9.67 -18.13
N LEU A 561 -10.45 10.95 -18.31
CA LEU A 561 -9.36 11.61 -17.58
C LEU A 561 -9.76 12.07 -16.17
N PHE A 562 -10.99 12.52 -15.97
CA PHE A 562 -11.43 13.15 -14.73
C PHE A 562 -12.26 12.22 -13.85
N PHE A 563 -12.54 10.98 -14.28
CA PHE A 563 -13.32 10.01 -13.51
C PHE A 563 -12.78 8.58 -13.57
N TYR A 564 -12.63 8.01 -14.76
CA TYR A 564 -12.22 6.60 -14.91
C TYR A 564 -10.74 6.38 -14.57
N TYR A 565 -9.83 7.15 -15.17
CA TYR A 565 -8.38 6.99 -15.02
C TYR A 565 -7.89 7.08 -13.56
N PRO A 566 -8.34 8.06 -12.74
CA PRO A 566 -7.91 8.16 -11.35
C PRO A 566 -8.36 6.97 -10.48
N ARG A 567 -9.46 6.30 -10.85
CA ARG A 567 -10.06 5.21 -10.05
C ARG A 567 -9.64 3.83 -10.49
N LYS A 568 -9.72 3.54 -11.79
CA LYS A 568 -9.63 2.17 -12.33
C LYS A 568 -8.23 1.77 -12.77
N VAL A 569 -7.33 2.74 -13.00
CA VAL A 569 -5.96 2.43 -13.47
C VAL A 569 -4.99 2.34 -12.29
N LEU A 570 -4.49 1.14 -12.05
CA LEU A 570 -3.42 0.86 -11.08
C LEU A 570 -2.12 1.61 -11.43
N ASN A 571 -1.39 2.07 -10.41
CA ASN A 571 -0.15 2.85 -10.55
C ASN A 571 -0.29 4.16 -11.35
N ASN A 572 -1.47 4.79 -11.31
CA ASN A 572 -1.65 6.11 -11.88
C ASN A 572 -0.76 7.17 -11.16
N SER A 573 -0.40 8.24 -11.88
CA SER A 573 0.35 9.34 -11.27
C SER A 573 0.07 10.66 -11.97
N ALA A 574 0.24 11.76 -11.25
CA ALA A 574 0.17 13.11 -11.79
C ALA A 574 1.13 13.34 -12.97
N ARG A 575 2.25 12.60 -13.04
CA ARG A 575 3.17 12.65 -14.18
C ARG A 575 2.61 11.89 -15.37
N SER A 576 2.14 10.66 -15.15
CA SER A 576 1.55 9.80 -16.18
C SER A 576 0.33 10.46 -16.83
N ALA A 577 -0.54 11.11 -16.05
CA ALA A 577 -1.68 11.85 -16.59
C ALA A 577 -1.28 12.98 -17.57
N ARG A 578 -0.19 13.72 -17.26
CA ARG A 578 0.32 14.77 -18.16
C ARG A 578 0.93 14.19 -19.43
N GLU A 579 1.61 13.04 -19.30
CA GLU A 579 2.19 12.31 -20.43
C GLU A 579 1.08 11.75 -21.34
N MET A 580 0.05 11.12 -20.77
CA MET A 580 -1.13 10.62 -21.49
C MET A 580 -1.90 11.73 -22.22
N CYS A 581 -2.15 12.88 -21.59
CA CYS A 581 -2.75 14.04 -22.27
C CYS A 581 -1.91 14.50 -23.49
N THR A 582 -0.59 14.36 -23.41
CA THR A 582 0.32 14.69 -24.52
C THR A 582 0.24 13.65 -25.63
N SER A 583 0.12 12.37 -25.27
CA SER A 583 -0.08 11.24 -26.20
C SER A 583 -1.40 11.40 -26.95
N PHE A 584 -2.52 11.69 -26.28
CA PHE A 584 -3.83 11.96 -26.91
C PHE A 584 -3.74 13.10 -27.93
N LYS A 585 -3.12 14.22 -27.56
CA LYS A 585 -2.94 15.35 -28.49
C LYS A 585 -2.16 14.96 -29.74
N GLN A 586 -1.08 14.20 -29.58
CA GLN A 586 -0.23 13.78 -30.71
C GLN A 586 -0.96 12.79 -31.61
N PHE A 587 -1.69 11.85 -31.01
CA PHE A 587 -2.48 10.85 -31.72
C PHE A 587 -3.62 11.47 -32.54
N TYR A 588 -4.45 12.34 -31.95
CA TYR A 588 -5.53 13.00 -32.71
C TYR A 588 -5.00 13.98 -33.77
N ALA A 589 -3.84 14.60 -33.54
CA ALA A 589 -3.17 15.38 -34.59
C ALA A 589 -2.70 14.50 -35.76
N PHE A 590 -2.25 13.28 -35.47
CA PHE A 590 -1.93 12.26 -36.48
C PHE A 590 -3.17 11.81 -37.25
N LEU A 591 -4.26 11.44 -36.56
CA LEU A 591 -5.50 11.05 -37.23
C LEU A 591 -6.05 12.15 -38.15
N ARG A 592 -5.89 13.42 -37.78
CA ARG A 592 -6.26 14.55 -38.64
C ARG A 592 -5.33 14.67 -39.86
N ALA A 593 -4.03 14.43 -39.69
CA ALA A 593 -3.06 14.47 -40.79
C ALA A 593 -3.33 13.37 -41.83
N GLU A 594 -3.75 12.18 -41.36
CA GLU A 594 -4.17 11.05 -42.19
C GLU A 594 -5.62 11.18 -42.70
N ALA A 595 -6.30 12.30 -42.42
CA ALA A 595 -7.69 12.58 -42.80
C ALA A 595 -8.72 11.55 -42.29
N VAL A 596 -8.39 10.81 -41.22
CA VAL A 596 -9.31 9.89 -40.52
C VAL A 596 -10.37 10.70 -39.76
N ILE A 597 -9.94 11.76 -39.07
CA ILE A 597 -10.84 12.70 -38.37
C ILE A 597 -10.80 14.08 -39.04
N ARG A 598 -11.89 14.85 -38.88
CA ARG A 598 -12.01 16.20 -39.44
C ARG A 598 -11.49 17.30 -38.52
N ASP A 599 -11.51 17.07 -37.21
CA ASP A 599 -11.17 18.06 -36.19
C ASP A 599 -10.47 17.40 -35.00
N ASP A 600 -9.39 18.01 -34.52
CA ASP A 600 -8.60 17.62 -33.34
C ASP A 600 -8.67 18.69 -32.22
N SER A 601 -9.51 19.71 -32.39
CA SER A 601 -9.62 20.86 -31.49
C SER A 601 -10.00 20.46 -30.05
N PHE A 602 -10.80 19.39 -29.90
CA PHE A 602 -11.18 18.84 -28.60
C PHE A 602 -9.97 18.23 -27.85
N ALA A 603 -9.14 17.43 -28.52
CA ALA A 603 -7.93 16.85 -27.93
C ALA A 603 -6.90 17.92 -27.53
N GLN A 604 -6.79 19.00 -28.32
CA GLN A 604 -5.96 20.15 -27.95
C GLN A 604 -6.49 20.89 -26.73
N ALA A 605 -7.82 21.01 -26.59
CA ALA A 605 -8.45 21.64 -25.45
C ALA A 605 -8.27 20.82 -24.16
N ILE A 606 -8.35 19.49 -24.25
CA ILE A 606 -8.06 18.57 -23.14
C ILE A 606 -6.57 18.66 -22.75
N TRP A 607 -5.65 18.69 -23.71
CA TRP A 607 -4.21 18.82 -23.40
C TRP A 607 -3.85 20.13 -22.67
N ARG A 608 -4.58 21.22 -22.92
CA ARG A 608 -4.40 22.47 -22.16
C ARG A 608 -4.77 22.33 -20.68
N ARG A 609 -5.55 21.30 -20.33
CA ARG A 609 -6.02 20.96 -18.99
C ARG A 609 -5.24 19.82 -18.34
N ARG A 610 -4.10 19.41 -18.92
CA ARG A 610 -3.26 18.34 -18.35
C ARG A 610 -2.89 18.55 -16.88
N ASP A 611 -2.76 19.81 -16.45
CA ASP A 611 -2.44 20.14 -15.07
C ASP A 611 -3.67 19.98 -14.15
N GLN A 612 -4.88 20.14 -14.68
CA GLN A 612 -6.12 19.80 -13.97
C GLN A 612 -6.28 18.29 -13.84
N ALA A 613 -5.99 17.51 -14.90
CA ALA A 613 -6.02 16.05 -14.84
C ALA A 613 -5.01 15.50 -13.82
N ALA A 614 -3.80 16.08 -13.76
CA ALA A 614 -2.83 15.75 -12.73
C ALA A 614 -3.30 16.12 -11.32
N ARG A 615 -4.01 17.26 -11.18
CA ARG A 615 -4.51 17.73 -9.90
C ARG A 615 -5.62 16.85 -9.33
N VAL A 616 -6.46 16.22 -10.16
CA VAL A 616 -7.46 15.24 -9.70
C VAL A 616 -6.76 14.10 -8.96
N ILE A 617 -5.70 13.55 -9.53
CA ILE A 617 -4.94 12.43 -8.94
C ILE A 617 -4.32 12.87 -7.63
N GLU A 618 -3.66 14.04 -7.60
CA GLU A 618 -3.08 14.57 -6.36
C GLU A 618 -4.13 14.78 -5.27
N LEU A 619 -5.35 15.19 -5.61
CA LEU A 619 -6.44 15.36 -4.64
C LEU A 619 -7.04 14.02 -4.22
N TYR A 620 -7.14 13.05 -5.13
CA TYR A 620 -7.61 11.70 -4.81
C TYR A 620 -6.63 10.97 -3.88
N ASP A 621 -5.32 11.06 -4.14
CA ASP A 621 -4.25 10.54 -3.27
C ASP A 621 -4.25 11.14 -1.86
N GLN A 622 -4.90 12.31 -1.67
CA GLN A 622 -5.03 12.97 -0.37
C GLN A 622 -6.29 12.54 0.39
N ILE A 623 -7.26 11.89 -0.26
CA ILE A 623 -8.46 11.38 0.40
C ILE A 623 -8.08 10.09 1.13
N ASP A 624 -8.24 10.09 2.45
CA ASP A 624 -8.00 8.91 3.29
C ASP A 624 -9.23 7.97 3.21
N GLY A 625 -9.03 6.72 2.77
CA GLY A 625 -10.07 5.70 2.62
C GLY A 625 -10.83 5.40 3.92
N ASP A 626 -10.16 5.58 5.06
CA ASP A 626 -10.76 5.37 6.37
C ASP A 626 -11.46 6.64 6.92
N SER A 627 -11.45 7.77 6.20
CA SER A 627 -12.07 9.03 6.66
C SER A 627 -13.59 8.88 6.80
N PRO A 628 -14.23 9.41 7.86
CA PRO A 628 -15.68 9.40 8.01
C PRO A 628 -16.35 10.34 7.00
N GLN A 629 -15.55 11.18 6.33
CA GLN A 629 -15.96 12.04 5.23
C GLN A 629 -15.48 11.52 3.87
N PHE A 630 -14.91 10.31 3.79
CA PHE A 630 -14.42 9.71 2.55
C PHE A 630 -15.47 9.83 1.44
N GLU A 631 -16.67 9.29 1.68
CA GLU A 631 -17.78 9.30 0.72
C GLU A 631 -18.11 10.70 0.22
N ARG A 632 -18.09 11.68 1.14
CA ARG A 632 -18.37 13.08 0.83
C ARG A 632 -17.25 13.68 -0.01
N LEU A 633 -15.99 13.54 0.40
CA LEU A 633 -14.82 14.06 -0.31
C LEU A 633 -14.71 13.43 -1.70
N PHE A 634 -14.90 12.12 -1.80
CA PHE A 634 -14.92 11.35 -3.03
C PHE A 634 -16.00 11.84 -3.99
N ALA A 635 -17.25 11.92 -3.50
CA ALA A 635 -18.37 12.36 -4.33
C ALA A 635 -18.16 13.79 -4.85
N HIS A 636 -17.62 14.71 -4.05
CA HIS A 636 -17.32 16.07 -4.50
C HIS A 636 -16.11 16.14 -5.45
N LEU A 637 -15.08 15.32 -5.25
CA LEU A 637 -13.91 15.29 -6.13
C LEU A 637 -14.28 14.86 -7.55
N PHE A 638 -15.21 13.92 -7.68
CA PHE A 638 -15.61 13.34 -8.96
C PHE A 638 -16.86 13.96 -9.58
N ALA A 639 -17.36 15.07 -9.05
CA ALA A 639 -18.45 15.83 -9.66
C ALA A 639 -18.12 16.19 -11.13
N PRO A 640 -19.06 16.05 -12.08
CA PRO A 640 -20.48 15.69 -11.92
C PRO A 640 -20.78 14.19 -11.94
N TYR A 641 -19.81 13.30 -12.13
CA TYR A 641 -20.06 11.88 -12.43
C TYR A 641 -20.69 11.10 -11.27
N THR A 642 -20.62 11.65 -10.07
CA THR A 642 -21.19 11.14 -8.82
C THR A 642 -22.53 11.76 -8.44
N ALA A 643 -22.99 12.78 -9.17
CA ALA A 643 -24.21 13.53 -8.85
C ALA A 643 -25.51 12.75 -9.11
#